data_AF-A0A9W8JIR8-F1
#
_entry.id   AF-A0A9W8JIR8-F1
#
_cell.length_a   1.000
_cell.length_b   1.000
_cell.length_c   1.000
_cell.angle_alpha   90.00
_cell.angle_beta   90.00
_cell.angle_gamma   90.00
#
_symmetry.space_group_name_H-M   'P 1'
#
loop_
_entity.id
_entity.type
_entity.pdbx_description
1 polymer ?
#
loop_
_entity_poly.entity_id
_entity_poly.type
_entity_poly.pdbx_seq_one_letter_code
_entity_poly.pdbx_strand_id
1 'polypeptide(L)'
;MLVTLRPAAALAVVASLFAARVHAIPQISRTGRYLYQDDGTRFYIKGIAYQEQGEVIESDDNHFLEPSTFVDPLAIPAACTRDVEYLRQASINTIRVYSVNSSLNHDACMKTFSDAGIYTIIDLALPMNGSIDRLAPSWSSNILDQYLRTIDVFSQYDNVLAYNIGNEVVLGDSTQIAPYVKAAARDTKAYLQSKGLNTLVGYAAINGASTFRNTLADYLSCGSEGTAIDLYGLNDYSWCGDSSFEGSYSGVTTQFADYNVVAYLSEYGCISSPPRLWTEATALFSAQMSDVWSGGIAFSYFPAASAAGQFGMVTVSADGNTITTSADWDRLVTQYGANTGPNTPAQGSASASTYPTCPSETTFLGSNTLPPTPNEAACGCLESALSCQFTPNTRNYSVIAGELINTGCSLLGEAGGSCLEIGGDGQTGVYGRVSACDPTIKLSYIMSQYYEANGRNAQACSFAGNGTVNADSTAAAAAAASSCIASPSATFVPQRPTFPLCVDASVNGGNKPEGYRGEKQIKPNKVYIGGLPENTRQEDLQNCFGKLGKIVNIELKVGYGFVEFDSREAAEESVAKYNEGYFMGQKIRVELSHGGGRTAKYAGEPGACFRCGQQGHWASVIILHGICPEMTTRHLVIHLPVKCVMTTNLLPSVNIAGLLRRAIETIHLHLPGDVNTMTTGVGLLFRNVIGMVLHLHLRQLTMAGAMALPPPDSYRGYSGPPPPAPAGYERYDRRPAERYGPPQSYQLPPAGGRPRTPPARDYDRPAPPRQALLD
;
A
#
# COMPACT_ATOMS: atom_id res chain seq x y z
N MET A 1 -51.26 70.93 34.02
CA MET A 1 -51.64 69.50 34.17
C MET A 1 -51.02 68.77 32.98
N LEU A 2 -49.93 68.00 33.16
CA LEU A 2 -49.93 66.54 33.40
C LEU A 2 -50.64 65.81 32.23
N VAL A 3 -50.06 64.91 31.42
CA VAL A 3 -49.11 63.82 31.68
C VAL A 3 -48.40 63.41 30.38
N THR A 4 -47.19 62.90 30.53
CA THR A 4 -46.25 62.24 29.61
C THR A 4 -46.79 61.11 28.73
N LEU A 5 -46.25 60.98 27.50
CA LEU A 5 -45.94 59.69 26.84
C LEU A 5 -44.78 59.90 25.84
N ARG A 6 -43.75 59.05 25.96
CA ARG A 6 -42.49 59.05 25.20
C ARG A 6 -42.70 58.61 23.74
N PRO A 7 -41.95 59.11 22.74
CA PRO A 7 -41.80 58.43 21.47
C PRO A 7 -40.66 57.39 21.59
N ALA A 8 -40.99 56.12 21.39
CA ALA A 8 -39.99 55.07 21.19
C ALA A 8 -39.34 55.26 19.81
N ALA A 9 -38.03 55.45 19.79
CA ALA A 9 -37.24 55.45 18.57
C ALA A 9 -37.23 54.05 17.96
N ALA A 10 -37.79 53.91 16.75
CA ALA A 10 -37.61 52.74 15.92
C ALA A 10 -36.21 52.80 15.29
N LEU A 11 -35.25 52.09 15.89
CA LEU A 11 -33.98 51.79 15.24
C LEU A 11 -34.22 50.60 14.30
N ALA A 12 -34.29 50.86 13.00
CA ALA A 12 -34.22 49.83 11.98
C ALA A 12 -32.80 49.27 11.95
N VAL A 13 -32.55 48.19 12.69
CA VAL A 13 -31.35 47.37 12.51
C VAL A 13 -31.59 46.48 11.29
N VAL A 14 -31.06 46.89 10.13
CA VAL A 14 -30.86 45.98 9.01
C VAL A 14 -29.78 44.99 9.45
N ALA A 15 -30.21 43.85 9.98
CA ALA A 15 -29.34 42.72 10.22
C ALA A 15 -28.98 42.11 8.85
N SER A 16 -27.88 42.59 8.27
CA SER A 16 -27.21 41.91 7.17
C SER A 16 -26.72 40.56 7.67
N LEU A 17 -27.55 39.53 7.54
CA LEU A 17 -27.14 38.13 7.60
C LEU A 17 -26.16 37.89 6.44
N PHE A 18 -24.87 38.15 6.67
CA PHE A 18 -23.82 37.48 5.92
C PHE A 18 -23.88 36.01 6.33
N ALA A 19 -24.75 35.24 5.68
CA ALA A 19 -24.53 33.82 5.56
C ALA A 19 -23.14 33.67 4.93
N ALA A 20 -22.17 33.19 5.72
CA ALA A 20 -20.89 32.74 5.18
C ALA A 20 -21.23 31.71 4.10
N ARG A 21 -21.19 32.12 2.83
CA ARG A 21 -21.28 31.20 1.73
C ARG A 21 -20.00 30.38 1.81
N VAL A 22 -20.11 29.17 2.33
CA VAL A 22 -19.10 28.12 2.13
C VAL A 22 -19.00 27.98 0.61
N HIS A 23 -18.02 28.63 0.01
CA HIS A 23 -17.71 28.42 -1.39
C HIS A 23 -16.88 27.13 -1.42
N ALA A 24 -17.36 26.14 -2.15
CA ALA A 24 -16.55 24.99 -2.52
C ALA A 24 -15.28 25.49 -3.21
N ILE A 25 -14.17 24.77 -3.02
CA ILE A 25 -12.94 25.06 -3.75
C ILE A 25 -13.24 24.99 -5.27
N PRO A 26 -12.67 25.90 -6.09
CA PRO A 26 -12.82 25.81 -7.55
C PRO A 26 -12.48 24.41 -8.05
N GLN A 27 -13.17 23.93 -9.08
CA GLN A 27 -12.83 22.64 -9.65
C GLN A 27 -11.65 22.78 -10.60
N ILE A 28 -10.75 21.79 -10.60
CA ILE A 28 -9.66 21.73 -11.56
C ILE A 28 -10.08 20.83 -12.71
N SER A 29 -10.03 21.38 -13.92
CA SER A 29 -10.36 20.65 -15.14
C SER A 29 -9.11 20.32 -15.94
N ARG A 30 -9.18 19.21 -16.68
CA ARG A 30 -8.16 18.83 -17.67
C ARG A 30 -8.63 19.24 -19.05
N THR A 31 -7.72 19.80 -19.86
CA THR A 31 -7.94 19.99 -21.31
C THR A 31 -6.66 19.62 -22.03
N GLY A 32 -6.69 18.53 -22.80
CA GLY A 32 -5.50 17.96 -23.42
C GLY A 32 -4.50 17.47 -22.38
N ARG A 33 -3.28 18.03 -22.41
CA ARG A 33 -2.19 17.73 -21.47
C ARG A 33 -2.06 18.74 -20.32
N TYR A 34 -3.01 19.66 -20.19
CA TYR A 34 -2.94 20.79 -19.28
C TYR A 34 -4.07 20.74 -18.26
N LEU A 35 -3.78 21.25 -17.05
CA LEU A 35 -4.75 21.50 -15.98
C LEU A 35 -5.14 22.99 -15.98
N TYR A 36 -6.39 23.26 -15.65
CA TYR A 36 -6.99 24.60 -15.63
C TYR A 36 -7.90 24.80 -14.42
N GLN A 37 -7.90 26.02 -13.90
CA GLN A 37 -8.91 26.49 -12.96
C GLN A 37 -10.21 26.83 -13.69
N ASP A 38 -11.29 27.03 -12.93
CA ASP A 38 -12.63 27.39 -13.48
C ASP A 38 -12.64 28.68 -14.30
N ASP A 39 -11.70 29.60 -14.07
CA ASP A 39 -11.54 30.85 -14.83
C ASP A 39 -10.75 30.68 -16.15
N GLY A 40 -10.33 29.45 -16.46
CA GLY A 40 -9.56 29.10 -17.66
C GLY A 40 -8.05 29.39 -17.56
N THR A 41 -7.56 29.80 -16.39
CA THR A 41 -6.12 29.96 -16.14
C THR A 41 -5.44 28.62 -15.88
N ARG A 42 -4.18 28.48 -16.30
CA ARG A 42 -3.37 27.28 -16.05
C ARG A 42 -3.29 26.99 -14.56
N PHE A 43 -3.62 25.76 -14.19
CA PHE A 43 -3.33 25.22 -12.86
C PHE A 43 -2.00 24.47 -12.92
N TYR A 44 -1.07 24.86 -12.04
CA TYR A 44 0.18 24.15 -11.83
C TYR A 44 0.16 23.52 -10.43
N ILE A 45 0.53 22.25 -10.35
CA ILE A 45 0.73 21.55 -9.09
C ILE A 45 1.97 22.15 -8.43
N LYS A 46 1.75 22.89 -7.34
CA LYS A 46 2.81 23.36 -6.45
C LYS A 46 2.61 22.64 -5.13
N GLY A 47 3.13 21.43 -5.07
CA GLY A 47 2.73 20.49 -4.04
C GLY A 47 3.86 19.91 -3.20
N ILE A 48 3.44 19.14 -2.20
CA ILE A 48 4.34 18.50 -1.25
C ILE A 48 3.83 17.10 -0.88
N ALA A 49 4.75 16.16 -0.66
CA ALA A 49 4.43 14.85 -0.11
C ALA A 49 4.06 15.01 1.37
N TYR A 50 2.82 14.65 1.73
CA TYR A 50 2.23 14.81 3.06
C TYR A 50 1.84 13.45 3.64
N GLN A 51 2.85 12.69 4.04
CA GLN A 51 2.70 11.34 4.56
C GLN A 51 3.73 11.10 5.66
N GLU A 52 3.29 10.78 6.87
CA GLU A 52 4.18 10.31 7.92
C GLU A 52 4.69 8.91 7.55
N GLN A 53 5.99 8.68 7.72
CA GLN A 53 6.62 7.40 7.38
C GLN A 53 6.13 6.30 8.33
N GLY A 54 5.69 5.18 7.76
CA GLY A 54 5.36 3.98 8.51
C GLY A 54 6.59 3.18 8.95
N GLU A 55 6.38 2.09 9.68
CA GLU A 55 7.47 1.25 10.16
C GLU A 55 8.09 0.44 9.00
N VAL A 56 9.35 0.70 8.68
CA VAL A 56 10.13 -0.10 7.72
C VAL A 56 10.84 -1.22 8.46
N ILE A 57 10.60 -2.46 8.04
CA ILE A 57 11.27 -3.65 8.55
C ILE A 57 12.16 -4.19 7.43
N GLU A 58 13.48 -4.13 7.62
CA GLU A 58 14.43 -4.71 6.67
C GLU A 58 14.39 -6.24 6.76
N SER A 59 14.20 -6.88 5.62
CA SER A 59 14.21 -8.34 5.47
C SER A 59 14.62 -8.72 4.06
N ASP A 60 14.99 -9.98 3.84
CA ASP A 60 15.23 -10.50 2.49
C ASP A 60 13.98 -10.30 1.61
N ASP A 61 12.77 -10.39 2.16
CA ASP A 61 11.53 -10.16 1.41
C ASP A 61 11.14 -8.69 1.24
N ASN A 62 11.90 -7.74 1.81
CA ASN A 62 11.62 -6.29 1.74
C ASN A 62 12.83 -5.50 1.21
N HIS A 63 13.35 -5.93 0.06
CA HIS A 63 14.48 -5.27 -0.62
C HIS A 63 14.22 -3.81 -1.00
N PHE A 64 12.94 -3.41 -1.08
CA PHE A 64 12.53 -2.06 -1.45
C PHE A 64 12.29 -1.14 -0.24
N LEU A 65 12.49 -1.66 0.98
CA LEU A 65 12.27 -0.92 2.23
C LEU A 65 10.85 -0.30 2.32
N GLU A 66 9.86 -1.03 1.79
CA GLU A 66 8.46 -0.64 1.83
C GLU A 66 7.97 -0.69 3.30
N PRO A 67 7.19 0.29 3.76
CA PRO A 67 6.63 0.27 5.12
C PRO A 67 5.69 -0.93 5.35
N SER A 68 5.84 -1.57 6.51
CA SER A 68 4.95 -2.63 7.00
C SER A 68 3.65 -2.11 7.65
N THR A 69 3.64 -0.81 7.95
CA THR A 69 2.50 -0.06 8.48
C THR A 69 2.40 1.30 7.79
N PHE A 70 1.30 2.03 8.00
CA PHE A 70 1.19 3.41 7.57
C PHE A 70 0.38 4.22 8.57
N VAL A 71 0.61 5.53 8.58
CA VAL A 71 -0.19 6.51 9.31
C VAL A 71 -1.10 7.20 8.32
N ASP A 72 -2.37 7.45 8.65
CA ASP A 72 -3.24 8.28 7.82
C ASP A 72 -3.28 9.71 8.39
N PRO A 73 -2.50 10.66 7.84
CA PRO A 73 -2.45 12.02 8.38
C PRO A 73 -3.76 12.79 8.13
N LEU A 74 -4.58 12.36 7.16
CA LEU A 74 -5.86 12.99 6.87
C LEU A 74 -6.96 12.58 7.86
N ALA A 75 -6.73 11.54 8.66
CA ALA A 75 -7.63 11.10 9.73
C ALA A 75 -7.31 11.75 11.09
N ILE A 76 -6.37 12.71 11.15
CA ILE A 76 -5.89 13.34 12.38
C ILE A 76 -6.18 14.85 12.35
N PRO A 77 -7.36 15.31 12.83
CA PRO A 77 -7.78 16.72 12.77
C PRO A 77 -6.76 17.72 13.34
N ALA A 78 -6.08 17.34 14.44
CA ALA A 78 -5.07 18.18 15.06
C ALA A 78 -3.82 18.36 14.18
N ALA A 79 -3.42 17.33 13.42
CA ALA A 79 -2.26 17.40 12.52
C ALA A 79 -2.53 18.35 11.36
N CYS A 80 -3.64 18.15 10.63
CA CYS A 80 -3.98 19.02 9.50
C CYS A 80 -4.25 20.47 9.93
N THR A 81 -4.87 20.70 11.10
CA THR A 81 -5.07 22.07 11.63
C THR A 81 -3.75 22.73 12.00
N ARG A 82 -2.80 21.99 12.55
CA ARG A 82 -1.45 22.49 12.87
C ARG A 82 -0.67 22.84 11.59
N ASP A 83 -0.76 21.99 10.57
CA ASP A 83 0.11 22.04 9.41
C ASP A 83 -0.38 23.01 8.31
N VAL A 84 -1.69 23.24 8.20
CA VAL A 84 -2.30 24.00 7.10
C VAL A 84 -1.71 25.42 6.94
N GLU A 85 -1.44 26.13 8.03
CA GLU A 85 -0.88 27.48 7.96
C GLU A 85 0.56 27.49 7.44
N TYR A 86 1.34 26.44 7.69
CA TYR A 86 2.67 26.29 7.10
C TYR A 86 2.56 26.03 5.59
N LEU A 87 1.65 25.15 5.17
CA LEU A 87 1.42 24.88 3.75
C LEU A 87 0.98 26.13 2.99
N ARG A 88 0.09 26.95 3.57
CA ARG A 88 -0.34 28.23 2.99
C ARG A 88 0.82 29.23 2.86
N GLN A 89 1.67 29.34 3.88
CA GLN A 89 2.86 30.21 3.83
C GLN A 89 3.81 29.80 2.70
N ALA A 90 3.94 28.51 2.44
CA ALA A 90 4.72 27.99 1.31
C ALA A 90 4.03 28.15 -0.05
N SER A 91 2.83 28.75 -0.11
CA SER A 91 2.00 28.82 -1.33
C SER A 91 1.68 27.44 -1.93
N ILE A 92 1.69 26.39 -1.11
CA ILE A 92 1.36 25.03 -1.55
C ILE A 92 -0.13 24.96 -1.86
N ASN A 93 -0.47 24.39 -3.01
CA ASN A 93 -1.85 24.20 -3.45
C ASN A 93 -2.24 22.72 -3.57
N THR A 94 -1.31 21.79 -3.43
CA THR A 94 -1.58 20.36 -3.60
C THR A 94 -0.77 19.55 -2.61
N ILE A 95 -1.38 18.56 -1.96
CA ILE A 95 -0.66 17.53 -1.20
C ILE A 95 -0.81 16.18 -1.87
N ARG A 96 0.26 15.38 -1.88
CA ARG A 96 0.19 13.96 -2.24
C ARG A 96 0.21 13.13 -0.98
N VAL A 97 -0.80 12.26 -0.82
CA VAL A 97 -0.95 11.36 0.33
C VAL A 97 -0.92 9.93 -0.19
N TYR A 98 0.03 9.14 0.32
CA TYR A 98 0.37 7.83 -0.24
C TYR A 98 -0.49 6.71 0.36
N SER A 99 -1.04 6.91 1.56
CA SER A 99 -1.82 5.89 2.23
C SER A 99 -2.90 6.51 3.11
N VAL A 100 -4.15 6.19 2.80
CA VAL A 100 -5.33 6.61 3.55
C VAL A 100 -6.13 5.39 4.02
N ASN A 101 -6.59 5.41 5.26
CA ASN A 101 -7.45 4.37 5.80
C ASN A 101 -8.90 4.78 5.58
N SER A 102 -9.52 4.21 4.54
CA SER A 102 -10.92 4.45 4.17
C SER A 102 -11.96 4.06 5.21
N SER A 103 -11.58 3.51 6.37
CA SER A 103 -12.51 3.22 7.49
C SER A 103 -12.53 4.31 8.56
N LEU A 104 -11.72 5.37 8.41
CA LEU A 104 -11.64 6.50 9.34
C LEU A 104 -12.41 7.71 8.77
N ASN A 105 -12.67 8.70 9.62
CA ASN A 105 -13.30 9.95 9.20
C ASN A 105 -12.22 10.98 8.79
N HIS A 106 -12.40 11.62 7.63
CA HIS A 106 -11.47 12.61 7.09
C HIS A 106 -12.09 14.01 6.96
N ASP A 107 -13.35 14.20 7.38
CA ASP A 107 -14.13 15.42 7.13
C ASP A 107 -13.40 16.68 7.59
N ALA A 108 -12.85 16.64 8.81
CA ALA A 108 -12.19 17.80 9.41
C ALA A 108 -10.94 18.22 8.63
N CYS A 109 -10.10 17.27 8.21
CA CYS A 109 -8.88 17.59 7.48
C CYS A 109 -9.14 17.97 6.03
N MET A 110 -10.01 17.23 5.34
CA MET A 110 -10.38 17.55 3.97
C MET A 110 -11.03 18.93 3.88
N LYS A 111 -11.90 19.27 4.84
CA LYS A 111 -12.45 20.63 4.96
C LYS A 111 -11.35 21.67 5.24
N THR A 112 -10.44 21.39 6.17
CA THR A 112 -9.34 22.32 6.52
C THR A 112 -8.47 22.65 5.30
N PHE A 113 -8.14 21.64 4.48
CA PHE A 113 -7.38 21.84 3.26
C PHE A 113 -8.19 22.50 2.15
N SER A 114 -9.47 22.15 1.98
CA SER A 114 -10.37 22.81 1.03
C SER A 114 -10.53 24.31 1.33
N ASP A 115 -10.79 24.68 2.60
CA ASP A 115 -10.87 26.08 3.07
C ASP A 115 -9.53 26.84 2.84
N ALA A 116 -8.42 26.11 2.77
CA ALA A 116 -7.09 26.66 2.51
C ALA A 116 -6.75 26.79 1.02
N GLY A 117 -7.56 26.23 0.12
CA GLY A 117 -7.27 26.16 -1.32
C GLY A 117 -6.29 25.05 -1.69
N ILE A 118 -6.23 23.98 -0.90
CA ILE A 118 -5.29 22.86 -1.06
C ILE A 118 -6.03 21.61 -1.55
N TYR A 119 -5.61 21.11 -2.71
CA TYR A 119 -6.10 19.87 -3.29
C TYR A 119 -5.30 18.65 -2.79
N THR A 120 -5.89 17.46 -2.92
CA THR A 120 -5.25 16.19 -2.60
C THR A 120 -5.09 15.32 -3.85
N ILE A 121 -3.90 14.75 -4.03
CA ILE A 121 -3.68 13.56 -4.85
C ILE A 121 -3.59 12.38 -3.90
N ILE A 122 -4.48 11.41 -4.04
CA ILE A 122 -4.60 10.27 -3.13
C ILE A 122 -4.17 9.00 -3.87
N ASP A 123 -3.12 8.34 -3.39
CA ASP A 123 -2.76 7.02 -3.89
C ASP A 123 -3.77 5.99 -3.34
N LEU A 124 -4.37 5.18 -4.24
CA LEU A 124 -5.34 4.14 -3.88
C LEU A 124 -4.67 2.85 -3.40
N ALA A 125 -3.42 2.65 -3.83
CA ALA A 125 -2.58 1.58 -3.35
C ALA A 125 -2.25 1.79 -1.87
N LEU A 126 -2.24 0.69 -1.11
CA LEU A 126 -1.74 0.66 0.26
C LEU A 126 -0.52 -0.27 0.33
N PRO A 127 0.37 -0.08 1.32
CA PRO A 127 1.47 -1.00 1.57
C PRO A 127 0.95 -2.43 1.82
N MET A 128 1.88 -3.40 1.83
CA MET A 128 1.57 -4.82 1.99
C MET A 128 0.66 -5.33 0.86
N ASN A 129 -0.58 -5.71 1.18
CA ASN A 129 -1.50 -6.42 0.29
C ASN A 129 -2.37 -5.51 -0.56
N GLY A 130 -2.26 -4.20 -0.38
CA GLY A 130 -3.15 -3.22 -0.99
C GLY A 130 -2.64 -2.66 -2.30
N SER A 131 -1.70 -3.33 -2.97
CA SER A 131 -1.06 -2.84 -4.19
C SER A 131 -0.81 -3.99 -5.17
N ILE A 132 -0.53 -3.63 -6.43
CA ILE A 132 -0.10 -4.61 -7.44
C ILE A 132 1.32 -5.05 -7.09
N ASP A 133 1.48 -6.32 -6.75
CA ASP A 133 2.78 -6.91 -6.44
C ASP A 133 3.66 -6.97 -7.71
N ARG A 134 4.89 -6.46 -7.62
CA ARG A 134 5.83 -6.42 -8.75
C ARG A 134 6.37 -7.82 -9.10
N LEU A 135 6.45 -8.73 -8.12
CA LEU A 135 6.98 -10.08 -8.28
C LEU A 135 5.90 -11.07 -8.74
N ALA A 136 4.65 -10.83 -8.37
CA ALA A 136 3.49 -11.66 -8.73
C ALA A 136 2.27 -10.79 -9.11
N PRO A 137 2.34 -10.06 -10.23
CA PRO A 137 1.35 -9.03 -10.56
C PRO A 137 -0.04 -9.62 -10.77
N SER A 138 -1.02 -8.99 -10.13
CA SER A 138 -2.43 -9.38 -10.21
C SER A 138 -3.29 -8.13 -10.08
N TRP A 139 -4.32 -8.03 -10.93
CA TRP A 139 -5.44 -7.11 -10.74
C TRP A 139 -6.61 -7.94 -10.23
N SER A 140 -6.76 -7.99 -8.92
CA SER A 140 -7.68 -8.90 -8.23
C SER A 140 -8.78 -8.17 -7.46
N SER A 141 -9.83 -8.91 -7.13
CA SER A 141 -11.06 -8.38 -6.55
C SER A 141 -10.85 -7.66 -5.22
N ASN A 142 -9.89 -8.12 -4.40
CA ASN A 142 -9.50 -7.46 -3.16
C ASN A 142 -8.82 -6.09 -3.35
N ILE A 143 -7.96 -5.93 -4.37
CA ILE A 143 -7.30 -4.67 -4.69
C ILE A 143 -8.34 -3.70 -5.27
N LEU A 144 -9.16 -4.16 -6.21
CA LEU A 144 -10.26 -3.36 -6.75
C LEU A 144 -11.20 -2.90 -5.63
N ASP A 145 -11.69 -3.79 -4.76
CA ASP A 145 -12.59 -3.43 -3.66
C ASP A 145 -11.94 -2.43 -2.68
N GLN A 146 -10.62 -2.51 -2.43
CA GLN A 146 -9.90 -1.46 -1.70
C GLN A 146 -9.97 -0.12 -2.42
N TYR A 147 -9.69 -0.08 -3.73
CA TYR A 147 -9.68 1.15 -4.52
C TYR A 147 -11.08 1.79 -4.53
N LEU A 148 -12.12 1.00 -4.80
CA LEU A 148 -13.51 1.47 -4.82
C LEU A 148 -13.96 2.01 -3.46
N ARG A 149 -13.56 1.35 -2.35
CA ARG A 149 -13.85 1.83 -1.00
C ARG A 149 -13.23 3.18 -0.71
N THR A 150 -11.97 3.36 -1.04
CA THR A 150 -11.29 4.64 -0.86
C THR A 150 -11.96 5.72 -1.71
N ILE A 151 -12.29 5.42 -2.97
CA ILE A 151 -13.01 6.37 -3.83
C ILE A 151 -14.37 6.75 -3.23
N ASP A 152 -15.14 5.80 -2.70
CA ASP A 152 -16.44 6.10 -2.08
C ASP A 152 -16.32 7.11 -0.94
N VAL A 153 -15.35 6.91 -0.05
CA VAL A 153 -15.13 7.77 1.12
C VAL A 153 -14.67 9.16 0.69
N PHE A 154 -13.77 9.24 -0.29
CA PHE A 154 -13.15 10.50 -0.67
C PHE A 154 -13.89 11.26 -1.78
N SER A 155 -14.80 10.61 -2.51
CA SER A 155 -15.58 11.25 -3.60
C SER A 155 -16.50 12.37 -3.15
N GLN A 156 -16.77 12.47 -1.85
CA GLN A 156 -17.59 13.54 -1.28
C GLN A 156 -16.82 14.86 -1.08
N TYR A 157 -15.49 14.84 -1.11
CA TYR A 157 -14.67 16.03 -0.90
C TYR A 157 -14.35 16.73 -2.22
N ASP A 158 -14.55 18.04 -2.25
CA ASP A 158 -14.43 18.88 -3.46
C ASP A 158 -12.98 19.14 -3.89
N ASN A 159 -12.02 18.90 -2.99
CA ASN A 159 -10.60 19.15 -3.18
C ASN A 159 -9.80 17.89 -3.55
N VAL A 160 -10.44 16.77 -3.92
CA VAL A 160 -9.70 15.62 -4.48
C VAL A 160 -9.41 15.87 -5.96
N LEU A 161 -8.15 16.20 -6.27
CA LEU A 161 -7.70 16.46 -7.64
C LEU A 161 -7.59 15.16 -8.46
N ALA A 162 -6.95 14.15 -7.87
CA ALA A 162 -6.67 12.90 -8.57
C ALA A 162 -6.52 11.70 -7.63
N TYR A 163 -6.75 10.52 -8.19
CA TYR A 163 -6.41 9.24 -7.58
C TYR A 163 -5.25 8.58 -8.34
N ASN A 164 -4.16 8.25 -7.64
CA ASN A 164 -3.07 7.47 -8.21
C ASN A 164 -3.36 5.97 -8.07
N ILE A 165 -3.34 5.24 -9.18
CA ILE A 165 -3.62 3.79 -9.21
C ILE A 165 -2.39 2.91 -8.96
N GLY A 166 -1.20 3.50 -8.84
CA GLY A 166 0.04 2.80 -8.54
C GLY A 166 1.23 3.75 -8.47
N ASN A 167 2.27 3.31 -7.76
CA ASN A 167 3.53 4.04 -7.58
C ASN A 167 4.71 3.11 -7.88
N GLU A 168 5.45 3.41 -8.95
CA GLU A 168 6.64 2.69 -9.38
C GLU A 168 6.45 1.17 -9.49
N VAL A 169 5.26 0.72 -9.88
CA VAL A 169 4.94 -0.72 -10.01
C VAL A 169 5.79 -1.35 -11.13
N VAL A 170 5.90 -0.65 -12.26
CA VAL A 170 6.72 -1.09 -13.40
C VAL A 170 8.13 -0.51 -13.25
N LEU A 171 9.13 -1.39 -13.25
CA LEU A 171 10.55 -1.05 -13.09
C LEU A 171 11.38 -1.60 -14.25
N GLY A 172 12.28 -0.79 -14.80
CA GLY A 172 13.24 -1.21 -15.82
C GLY A 172 12.58 -1.98 -16.97
N ASP A 173 13.11 -3.15 -17.31
CA ASP A 173 12.62 -3.95 -18.43
C ASP A 173 11.40 -4.84 -18.08
N SER A 174 10.90 -4.83 -16.83
CA SER A 174 9.76 -5.62 -16.36
C SER A 174 8.40 -5.05 -16.81
N THR A 175 8.33 -4.67 -18.09
CA THR A 175 7.19 -3.99 -18.72
C THR A 175 5.95 -4.86 -18.90
N GLN A 176 6.07 -6.19 -18.75
CA GLN A 176 4.96 -7.13 -18.73
C GLN A 176 3.98 -6.91 -17.56
N ILE A 177 4.34 -6.08 -16.58
CA ILE A 177 3.46 -5.71 -15.45
C ILE A 177 2.49 -4.58 -15.84
N ALA A 178 2.81 -3.79 -16.85
CA ALA A 178 2.03 -2.61 -17.24
C ALA A 178 0.53 -2.88 -17.58
N PRO A 179 0.13 -4.03 -18.15
CA PRO A 179 -1.29 -4.32 -18.40
C PRO A 179 -2.15 -4.33 -17.13
N TYR A 180 -1.59 -4.74 -15.99
CA TYR A 180 -2.29 -4.74 -14.70
C TYR A 180 -2.55 -3.32 -14.20
N VAL A 181 -1.55 -2.45 -14.31
CA VAL A 181 -1.68 -1.01 -14.01
C VAL A 181 -2.71 -0.37 -14.93
N LYS A 182 -2.69 -0.70 -16.23
CA LYS A 182 -3.64 -0.16 -17.19
C LYS A 182 -5.07 -0.67 -17.00
N ALA A 183 -5.26 -1.92 -16.56
CA ALA A 183 -6.57 -2.42 -16.14
C ALA A 183 -7.08 -1.70 -14.88
N ALA A 184 -6.20 -1.41 -13.92
CA ALA A 184 -6.57 -0.60 -12.75
C ALA A 184 -7.05 0.80 -13.15
N ALA A 185 -6.41 1.43 -14.14
CA ALA A 185 -6.85 2.72 -14.69
C ALA A 185 -8.24 2.60 -15.33
N ARG A 186 -8.44 1.59 -16.21
CA ARG A 186 -9.72 1.32 -16.88
C ARG A 186 -10.86 1.19 -15.87
N ASP A 187 -10.69 0.32 -14.88
CA ASP A 187 -11.77 -0.02 -13.94
C ASP A 187 -12.05 1.12 -12.96
N THR A 188 -11.00 1.83 -12.50
CA THR A 188 -11.14 3.04 -11.67
C THR A 188 -11.90 4.14 -12.40
N LYS A 189 -11.56 4.41 -13.66
CA LYS A 189 -12.24 5.43 -14.48
C LYS A 189 -13.69 5.05 -14.77
N ALA A 190 -13.94 3.79 -15.12
CA ALA A 190 -15.30 3.29 -15.32
C ALA A 190 -16.17 3.46 -14.06
N TYR A 191 -15.60 3.22 -12.88
CA TYR A 191 -16.31 3.43 -11.61
C TYR A 191 -16.62 4.91 -11.35
N LEU A 192 -15.65 5.81 -11.50
CA LEU A 192 -15.84 7.24 -11.32
C LEU A 192 -16.91 7.79 -12.28
N GLN A 193 -16.86 7.39 -13.55
CA GLN A 193 -17.85 7.77 -14.56
C GLN A 193 -19.26 7.27 -14.19
N SER A 194 -19.39 6.06 -13.64
CA SER A 194 -20.68 5.52 -13.18
C SER A 194 -21.32 6.35 -12.05
N LYS A 195 -20.50 7.11 -11.32
CA LYS A 195 -20.91 8.03 -10.27
C LYS A 195 -21.04 9.48 -10.74
N GLY A 196 -20.79 9.76 -12.02
CA GLY A 196 -20.77 11.13 -12.56
C GLY A 196 -19.61 11.97 -12.04
N LEU A 197 -18.51 11.33 -11.59
CA LEU A 197 -17.33 12.00 -11.07
C LEU A 197 -16.29 12.15 -12.18
N ASN A 198 -15.64 13.32 -12.22
CA ASN A 198 -14.59 13.65 -13.20
C ASN A 198 -13.19 13.74 -12.54
N THR A 199 -13.03 13.22 -11.32
CA THR A 199 -11.74 13.15 -10.63
C THR A 199 -10.73 12.41 -11.51
N LEU A 200 -9.52 12.97 -11.62
CA LEU A 200 -8.53 12.46 -12.55
C LEU A 200 -7.89 11.16 -12.04
N VAL A 201 -7.49 10.26 -12.94
CA VAL A 201 -6.79 9.01 -12.58
C VAL A 201 -5.34 9.07 -13.05
N GLY A 202 -4.40 8.96 -12.12
CA GLY A 202 -2.97 9.08 -12.38
C GLY A 202 -2.17 7.81 -12.09
N TYR A 203 -0.91 7.81 -12.53
CA TYR A 203 0.10 6.82 -12.16
C TYR A 203 1.42 7.54 -11.89
N ALA A 204 2.13 7.18 -10.82
CA ALA A 204 3.45 7.70 -10.51
C ALA A 204 4.54 6.71 -10.93
N ALA A 205 5.44 7.11 -11.82
CA ALA A 205 6.48 6.29 -12.41
C ALA A 205 7.87 6.65 -11.87
N ILE A 206 8.75 5.66 -11.80
CA ILE A 206 10.17 5.88 -11.50
C ILE A 206 10.87 6.57 -12.68
N ASN A 207 11.84 7.43 -12.40
CA ASN A 207 12.73 7.95 -13.42
C ASN A 207 13.81 6.93 -13.83
N GLY A 208 13.52 6.15 -14.87
CA GLY A 208 14.46 5.18 -15.46
C GLY A 208 15.02 5.60 -16.82
N ALA A 209 15.68 4.65 -17.51
CA ALA A 209 16.18 4.85 -18.86
C ALA A 209 15.05 5.28 -19.83
N SER A 210 15.35 6.20 -20.75
CA SER A 210 14.35 6.74 -21.68
C SER A 210 13.65 5.69 -22.55
N THR A 211 14.34 4.60 -22.92
CA THR A 211 13.79 3.47 -23.68
C THR A 211 12.66 2.74 -22.96
N PHE A 212 12.70 2.74 -21.63
CA PHE A 212 11.67 2.19 -20.78
C PHE A 212 10.63 3.26 -20.41
N ARG A 213 11.08 4.37 -19.82
CA ARG A 213 10.22 5.41 -19.23
C ARG A 213 9.24 5.99 -20.24
N ASN A 214 9.72 6.34 -21.43
CA ASN A 214 8.89 7.00 -22.43
C ASN A 214 7.89 6.00 -23.01
N THR A 215 8.33 4.77 -23.28
CA THR A 215 7.46 3.70 -23.78
C THR A 215 6.38 3.31 -22.77
N LEU A 216 6.69 3.32 -21.46
CA LEU A 216 5.70 3.13 -20.40
C LEU A 216 4.69 4.28 -20.38
N ALA A 217 5.15 5.53 -20.48
CA ALA A 217 4.29 6.70 -20.53
C ALA A 217 3.32 6.64 -21.72
N ASP A 218 3.82 6.27 -22.90
CA ASP A 218 3.03 6.07 -24.12
C ASP A 218 2.03 4.91 -23.96
N TYR A 219 2.47 3.79 -23.38
CA TYR A 219 1.61 2.64 -23.13
C TYR A 219 0.46 2.96 -22.17
N LEU A 220 0.70 3.70 -21.09
CA LEU A 220 -0.36 4.04 -20.13
C LEU A 220 -1.33 5.11 -20.64
N SER A 221 -0.95 5.87 -21.68
CA SER A 221 -1.73 6.98 -22.24
C SER A 221 -2.35 6.70 -23.61
N CYS A 222 -2.11 5.53 -24.21
CA CYS A 222 -2.66 5.11 -25.50
C CYS A 222 -4.04 4.43 -25.39
N GLY A 223 -4.71 4.28 -26.53
CA GLY A 223 -5.96 3.55 -26.70
C GLY A 223 -7.17 4.49 -26.72
N SER A 224 -7.83 4.64 -25.58
CA SER A 224 -9.04 5.45 -25.46
C SER A 224 -9.06 6.23 -24.14
N GLU A 225 -9.94 7.23 -24.05
CA GLU A 225 -10.17 7.96 -22.80
C GLU A 225 -10.53 7.04 -21.62
N GLY A 226 -11.28 5.96 -21.86
CA GLY A 226 -11.67 5.02 -20.81
C GLY A 226 -10.55 4.12 -20.30
N THR A 227 -9.42 4.02 -21.01
CA THR A 227 -8.31 3.11 -20.66
C THR A 227 -6.98 3.84 -20.41
N ALA A 228 -6.85 5.06 -20.91
CA ALA A 228 -5.68 5.89 -20.70
C ALA A 228 -5.77 6.62 -19.36
N ILE A 229 -4.64 6.73 -18.67
CA ILE A 229 -4.51 7.60 -17.49
C ILE A 229 -4.71 9.08 -17.87
N ASP A 230 -5.06 9.90 -16.88
CA ASP A 230 -5.22 11.35 -17.02
C ASP A 230 -3.96 12.12 -16.61
N LEU A 231 -3.21 11.60 -15.64
CA LEU A 231 -1.92 12.14 -15.23
C LEU A 231 -0.81 11.10 -15.23
N TYR A 232 0.34 11.46 -15.80
CA TYR A 232 1.59 10.74 -15.66
C TYR A 232 2.50 11.50 -14.69
N GLY A 233 2.69 10.93 -13.51
CA GLY A 233 3.65 11.39 -12.52
C GLY A 233 5.03 10.79 -12.78
N LEU A 234 6.08 11.60 -12.71
CA LEU A 234 7.46 11.12 -12.73
C LEU A 234 8.16 11.45 -11.40
N ASN A 235 8.65 10.45 -10.69
CA ASN A 235 9.51 10.64 -9.53
C ASN A 235 10.94 10.95 -10.02
N ASP A 236 11.28 12.22 -10.14
CA ASP A 236 12.53 12.69 -10.78
C ASP A 236 13.44 13.45 -9.81
N TYR A 237 14.50 12.75 -9.37
CA TYR A 237 15.53 13.26 -8.47
C TYR A 237 16.83 13.65 -9.21
N SER A 238 16.79 13.86 -10.53
CA SER A 238 18.00 14.15 -11.34
C SER A 238 18.57 15.56 -11.15
N TRP A 239 17.81 16.49 -10.56
CA TRP A 239 18.31 17.81 -10.19
C TRP A 239 18.83 17.80 -8.76
N CYS A 240 20.15 17.96 -8.61
CA CYS A 240 20.83 17.96 -7.32
C CYS A 240 21.64 19.25 -7.11
N GLY A 241 21.49 19.88 -5.95
CA GLY A 241 22.20 21.12 -5.61
C GLY A 241 21.82 22.27 -6.55
N ASP A 242 22.80 23.07 -6.95
CA ASP A 242 22.61 24.22 -7.85
C ASP A 242 22.83 23.82 -9.32
N SER A 243 21.92 22.99 -9.85
CA SER A 243 21.97 22.53 -11.24
C SER A 243 21.32 23.54 -12.20
N SER A 244 21.16 23.16 -13.47
CA SER A 244 20.43 23.93 -14.49
C SER A 244 19.43 23.07 -15.27
N PHE A 245 18.51 23.72 -15.97
CA PHE A 245 17.58 23.05 -16.88
C PHE A 245 18.32 22.16 -17.88
N GLU A 246 19.38 22.69 -18.52
CA GLU A 246 20.19 21.94 -19.49
C GLU A 246 20.82 20.70 -18.86
N GLY A 247 21.35 20.82 -17.64
CA GLY A 247 22.05 19.75 -16.95
C GLY A 247 21.15 18.64 -16.42
N SER A 248 19.92 18.96 -15.99
CA SER A 248 19.06 17.99 -15.29
C SER A 248 17.77 17.65 -16.04
N TYR A 249 17.04 18.63 -16.59
CA TYR A 249 15.66 18.42 -17.05
C TYR A 249 15.43 18.59 -18.57
N SER A 250 16.39 19.12 -19.32
CA SER A 250 16.23 19.38 -20.75
C SER A 250 15.97 18.11 -21.56
N GLY A 251 16.67 17.02 -21.24
CA GLY A 251 16.53 15.73 -21.91
C GLY A 251 15.13 15.13 -21.73
N VAL A 252 14.66 15.03 -20.48
CA VAL A 252 13.32 14.48 -20.19
C VAL A 252 12.20 15.38 -20.71
N THR A 253 12.36 16.70 -20.60
CA THR A 253 11.38 17.67 -21.12
C THR A 253 11.25 17.57 -22.64
N THR A 254 12.36 17.46 -23.36
CA THR A 254 12.36 17.29 -24.83
C THR A 254 11.65 15.99 -25.23
N GLN A 255 11.84 14.92 -24.45
CA GLN A 255 11.23 13.62 -24.74
C GLN A 255 9.73 13.59 -24.48
N PHE A 256 9.22 14.41 -23.56
CA PHE A 256 7.79 14.54 -23.26
C PHE A 256 7.11 15.69 -24.03
N ALA A 257 7.83 16.36 -24.94
CA ALA A 257 7.33 17.53 -25.67
C ALA A 257 6.05 17.26 -26.49
N ASP A 258 5.80 16.01 -26.90
CA ASP A 258 4.60 15.60 -27.64
C ASP A 258 3.64 14.72 -26.82
N TYR A 259 3.85 14.59 -25.51
CA TYR A 259 3.07 13.69 -24.65
C TYR A 259 1.59 14.08 -24.51
N ASN A 260 0.65 13.15 -24.57
CA ASN A 260 -0.77 13.45 -24.81
C ASN A 260 -1.62 13.70 -23.54
N VAL A 261 -1.12 13.35 -22.36
CA VAL A 261 -1.83 13.54 -21.08
C VAL A 261 -1.03 14.43 -20.14
N VAL A 262 -1.61 14.81 -18.99
CA VAL A 262 -0.96 15.72 -18.05
C VAL A 262 0.30 15.07 -17.50
N ALA A 263 1.47 15.68 -17.67
CA ALA A 263 2.70 15.24 -17.02
C ALA A 263 3.04 16.16 -15.84
N TYR A 264 3.53 15.60 -14.74
CA TYR A 264 4.02 16.35 -13.57
C TYR A 264 5.14 15.59 -12.89
N LEU A 265 5.99 16.27 -12.11
CA LEU A 265 6.96 15.60 -11.26
C LEU A 265 6.25 15.13 -9.99
N SER A 266 5.90 13.84 -9.91
CA SER A 266 5.16 13.29 -8.77
C SER A 266 5.98 13.21 -7.49
N GLU A 267 7.31 13.30 -7.62
CA GLU A 267 8.28 13.59 -6.57
C GLU A 267 9.50 14.29 -7.18
N TYR A 268 10.10 15.23 -6.44
CA TYR A 268 11.43 15.77 -6.71
C TYR A 268 12.08 16.31 -5.41
N GLY A 269 13.37 16.63 -5.49
CA GLY A 269 14.14 17.23 -4.41
C GLY A 269 15.31 16.35 -3.97
N CYS A 270 16.31 16.20 -4.85
CA CYS A 270 17.50 15.38 -4.58
C CYS A 270 18.23 15.82 -3.29
N ILE A 271 18.60 14.85 -2.46
CA ILE A 271 19.20 15.12 -1.14
C ILE A 271 20.74 15.03 -1.11
N SER A 272 21.42 14.94 -2.25
CA SER A 272 22.88 14.75 -2.30
C SER A 272 23.70 15.97 -1.86
N SER A 273 23.09 17.15 -1.78
CA SER A 273 23.72 18.40 -1.30
C SER A 273 22.78 19.19 -0.38
N PRO A 274 22.55 18.73 0.87
CA PRO A 274 21.67 19.39 1.81
C PRO A 274 22.38 20.58 2.52
N PRO A 275 21.64 21.60 3.02
CA PRO A 275 20.20 21.82 2.78
C PRO A 275 19.94 22.09 1.30
N ARG A 276 18.83 21.61 0.74
CA ARG A 276 18.56 21.72 -0.69
C ARG A 276 18.30 23.19 -1.04
N LEU A 277 18.56 23.55 -2.30
CA LEU A 277 18.40 24.92 -2.78
C LEU A 277 17.05 25.14 -3.46
N TRP A 278 16.40 24.06 -3.88
CA TRP A 278 15.11 24.06 -4.57
C TRP A 278 15.11 24.90 -5.86
N THR A 279 16.28 25.07 -6.48
CA THR A 279 16.41 25.84 -7.74
C THR A 279 15.70 25.16 -8.91
N GLU A 280 15.45 23.85 -8.81
CA GLU A 280 14.59 23.10 -9.71
C GLU A 280 13.15 23.60 -9.75
N ALA A 281 12.62 24.18 -8.66
CA ALA A 281 11.29 24.76 -8.67
C ALA A 281 11.23 25.97 -9.61
N THR A 282 12.30 26.78 -9.68
CA THR A 282 12.40 27.87 -10.66
C THR A 282 12.36 27.35 -12.10
N ALA A 283 13.08 26.25 -12.39
CA ALA A 283 13.03 25.63 -13.72
C ALA A 283 11.64 25.05 -14.04
N LEU A 284 11.01 24.35 -13.09
CA LEU A 284 9.73 23.66 -13.24
C LEU A 284 8.57 24.60 -13.60
N PHE A 285 8.58 25.81 -13.04
CA PHE A 285 7.57 26.84 -13.32
C PHE A 285 8.01 27.85 -14.40
N SER A 286 9.16 27.64 -15.05
CA SER A 286 9.62 28.47 -16.17
C SER A 286 8.95 28.09 -17.48
N ALA A 287 8.99 28.99 -18.47
CA ALA A 287 8.51 28.71 -19.82
C ALA A 287 9.21 27.53 -20.53
N GLN A 288 10.41 27.12 -20.08
CA GLN A 288 11.14 25.98 -20.65
C GLN A 288 10.49 24.64 -20.28
N MET A 289 9.81 24.56 -19.13
CA MET A 289 9.20 23.32 -18.64
C MET A 289 7.69 23.37 -18.59
N SER A 290 7.08 24.53 -18.37
CA SER A 290 5.66 24.69 -18.07
C SER A 290 4.70 24.33 -19.22
N ASP A 291 5.23 24.20 -20.43
CA ASP A 291 4.52 23.72 -21.62
C ASP A 291 4.39 22.18 -21.66
N VAL A 292 5.27 21.48 -20.94
CA VAL A 292 5.26 20.01 -20.84
C VAL A 292 4.76 19.57 -19.47
N TRP A 293 5.25 20.22 -18.41
CA TRP A 293 5.02 19.84 -17.02
C TRP A 293 4.00 20.76 -16.36
N SER A 294 3.00 20.17 -15.71
CA SER A 294 2.01 20.87 -14.91
C SER A 294 2.43 21.00 -13.44
N GLY A 295 3.71 21.26 -13.19
CA GLY A 295 4.30 21.42 -11.86
C GLY A 295 4.80 20.11 -11.24
N GLY A 296 4.80 20.02 -9.91
CA GLY A 296 5.29 18.85 -9.20
C GLY A 296 5.14 18.90 -7.67
N ILE A 297 5.56 17.81 -7.04
CA ILE A 297 5.46 17.54 -5.60
C ILE A 297 6.88 17.48 -4.99
N ALA A 298 7.21 18.41 -4.09
CA ALA A 298 8.44 18.34 -3.30
C ALA A 298 8.37 17.18 -2.28
N PHE A 299 9.45 16.41 -2.16
CA PHE A 299 9.52 15.27 -1.23
C PHE A 299 10.51 15.56 -0.09
N SER A 300 10.14 15.65 1.20
CA SER A 300 8.81 15.48 1.82
C SER A 300 8.58 16.42 3.01
N TYR A 301 7.32 16.61 3.41
CA TYR A 301 6.96 17.42 4.57
C TYR A 301 7.50 16.79 5.86
N PHE A 302 7.00 15.61 6.21
CA PHE A 302 7.42 14.84 7.38
C PHE A 302 8.76 14.12 7.17
N PRO A 303 9.44 13.70 8.25
CA PRO A 303 10.59 12.80 8.18
C PRO A 303 10.28 11.57 7.34
N ALA A 304 11.09 11.35 6.31
CA ALA A 304 11.08 10.20 5.42
C ALA A 304 12.53 9.78 5.14
N ALA A 305 12.99 8.76 5.86
CA ALA A 305 14.32 8.20 5.71
C ALA A 305 14.35 7.16 4.59
N SER A 306 15.39 7.19 3.76
CA SER A 306 15.72 6.16 2.78
C SER A 306 17.23 5.89 2.75
N ALA A 307 17.67 4.98 1.89
CA ALA A 307 19.08 4.72 1.66
C ALA A 307 19.86 5.97 1.20
N ALA A 308 19.19 6.96 0.59
CA ALA A 308 19.81 8.21 0.14
C ALA A 308 19.97 9.26 1.26
N GLY A 309 19.24 9.12 2.37
CA GLY A 309 19.26 10.06 3.49
C GLY A 309 17.86 10.40 4.00
N GLN A 310 17.77 11.52 4.73
CA GLN A 310 16.52 12.01 5.33
C GLN A 310 15.96 13.17 4.49
N PHE A 311 14.72 13.04 4.01
CA PHE A 311 14.05 14.00 3.12
C PHE A 311 13.12 14.98 3.83
N GLY A 312 12.76 14.71 5.08
CA GLY A 312 11.78 15.50 5.82
C GLY A 312 12.23 16.92 6.11
N MET A 313 11.35 17.88 5.85
CA MET A 313 11.61 19.30 6.02
C MET A 313 11.12 19.88 7.35
N VAL A 314 10.20 19.18 8.02
CA VAL A 314 9.66 19.58 9.32
C VAL A 314 9.77 18.48 10.37
N THR A 315 9.85 18.89 11.64
CA THR A 315 9.79 17.99 12.79
C THR A 315 8.62 18.38 13.67
N VAL A 316 7.75 17.41 13.95
CA VAL A 316 6.63 17.56 14.90
C VAL A 316 7.15 17.37 16.32
N SER A 317 6.77 18.25 17.25
CA SER A 317 7.11 18.09 18.66
C SER A 317 6.48 16.84 19.26
N ALA A 318 7.06 16.32 20.35
CA ALA A 318 6.59 15.09 20.99
C ALA A 318 5.14 15.16 21.52
N ASP A 319 4.63 16.36 21.79
CA ASP A 319 3.24 16.60 22.19
C ASP A 319 2.28 16.78 20.99
N GLY A 320 2.80 16.73 19.76
CA GLY A 320 2.04 16.85 18.52
C GLY A 320 1.61 18.28 18.16
N ASN A 321 1.94 19.30 18.97
CA ASN A 321 1.32 20.62 18.86
C ASN A 321 2.12 21.64 18.05
N THR A 322 3.43 21.46 17.91
CA THR A 322 4.31 22.46 17.30
C THR A 322 5.17 21.86 16.21
N ILE A 323 5.48 22.67 15.20
CA ILE A 323 6.35 22.32 14.08
C ILE A 323 7.66 23.11 14.22
N THR A 324 8.78 22.40 14.08
CA THR A 324 10.09 23.00 13.83
C THR A 324 10.43 22.85 12.35
N THR A 325 10.68 23.96 11.67
CA THR A 325 11.08 23.97 10.25
C THR A 325 12.60 23.89 10.11
N SER A 326 13.05 23.32 9.00
CA SER A 326 14.46 23.27 8.62
C SER A 326 14.84 24.41 7.66
N ALA A 327 16.15 24.64 7.47
CA ALA A 327 16.62 25.58 6.44
C ALA A 327 16.19 25.16 5.01
N ASP A 328 15.88 23.88 4.84
CA ASP A 328 15.38 23.31 3.59
C ASP A 328 13.94 23.76 3.32
N TRP A 329 13.09 23.74 4.35
CA TRP A 329 11.74 24.30 4.31
C TRP A 329 11.76 25.79 3.95
N ASP A 330 12.59 26.59 4.61
CA ASP A 330 12.64 28.03 4.40
C ASP A 330 13.03 28.39 2.95
N ARG A 331 13.89 27.58 2.33
CA ARG A 331 14.29 27.73 0.92
C ARG A 331 13.19 27.30 -0.03
N LEU A 332 12.48 26.21 0.26
CA LEU A 332 11.31 25.80 -0.53
C LEU A 332 10.24 26.90 -0.53
N VAL A 333 9.90 27.44 0.65
CA VAL A 333 8.96 28.57 0.80
C VAL A 333 9.38 29.74 -0.08
N THR A 334 10.67 30.09 -0.07
CA THR A 334 11.22 31.17 -0.89
C THR A 334 11.05 30.90 -2.38
N GLN A 335 11.41 29.70 -2.85
CA GLN A 335 11.31 29.32 -4.26
C GLN A 335 9.86 29.24 -4.73
N TYR A 336 8.96 28.68 -3.93
CA TYR A 336 7.54 28.60 -4.25
C TYR A 336 6.87 29.98 -4.25
N GLY A 337 7.24 30.89 -3.34
CA GLY A 337 6.73 32.26 -3.33
C GLY A 337 7.17 33.08 -4.55
N ALA A 338 8.33 32.78 -5.12
CA ALA A 338 8.90 33.51 -6.26
C ALA A 338 8.39 33.07 -7.64
N ASN A 339 7.76 31.89 -7.75
CA ASN A 339 7.48 31.24 -9.02
C ASN A 339 5.98 30.88 -9.18
N THR A 340 5.31 31.32 -10.25
CA THR A 340 3.85 31.11 -10.45
C THR A 340 3.45 30.37 -11.74
N GLY A 341 4.38 30.15 -12.67
CA GLY A 341 4.09 29.53 -13.97
C GLY A 341 3.43 30.51 -14.96
N PRO A 342 3.68 30.40 -16.27
CA PRO A 342 3.00 31.21 -17.28
C PRO A 342 1.57 30.72 -17.53
N ASN A 343 0.64 31.63 -17.83
CA ASN A 343 -0.72 31.25 -18.22
C ASN A 343 -0.82 30.92 -19.74
N THR A 344 -0.03 29.95 -20.20
CA THR A 344 0.03 29.56 -21.61
C THR A 344 0.16 28.04 -21.79
N PRO A 345 -0.61 27.42 -22.71
CA PRO A 345 -1.74 28.00 -23.43
C PRO A 345 -2.92 28.26 -22.47
N ALA A 346 -3.72 29.30 -22.72
CA ALA A 346 -5.01 29.46 -22.05
C ALA A 346 -5.97 28.33 -22.47
N GLN A 347 -6.95 27.98 -21.63
CA GLN A 347 -7.80 26.80 -21.85
C GLN A 347 -8.48 26.78 -23.23
N GLY A 348 -9.02 27.91 -23.68
CA GLY A 348 -9.69 28.02 -24.99
C GLY A 348 -8.77 27.85 -26.21
N SER A 349 -7.45 27.81 -26.00
CA SER A 349 -6.44 27.54 -27.03
C SER A 349 -5.74 26.19 -26.85
N ALA A 350 -6.08 25.45 -25.80
CA ALA A 350 -5.53 24.12 -25.57
C ALA A 350 -6.15 23.11 -26.54
N SER A 351 -5.31 22.26 -27.11
CA SER A 351 -5.78 21.14 -27.93
C SER A 351 -6.59 20.16 -27.09
N ALA A 352 -7.63 19.59 -27.70
CA ALA A 352 -8.38 18.49 -27.10
C ALA A 352 -7.47 17.28 -26.85
N SER A 353 -7.86 16.43 -25.89
CA SER A 353 -7.17 15.18 -25.61
C SER A 353 -7.20 14.25 -26.83
N THR A 354 -6.04 13.68 -27.17
CA THR A 354 -5.91 12.63 -28.18
C THR A 354 -5.31 11.40 -27.53
N TYR A 355 -5.68 10.22 -28.03
CA TYR A 355 -5.22 8.93 -27.50
C TYR A 355 -4.60 8.13 -28.65
N PRO A 356 -3.26 8.08 -28.74
CA PRO A 356 -2.57 7.35 -29.79
C PRO A 356 -2.85 5.85 -29.74
N THR A 357 -2.53 5.14 -30.82
CA THR A 357 -2.47 3.67 -30.80
C THR A 357 -1.36 3.21 -29.86
N CYS A 358 -1.58 2.09 -29.17
CA CYS A 358 -0.61 1.56 -28.24
C CYS A 358 0.65 1.02 -28.91
N PRO A 359 1.82 1.11 -28.23
CA PRO A 359 3.08 0.61 -28.77
C PRO A 359 3.03 -0.89 -29.06
N SER A 360 3.83 -1.35 -30.03
CA SER A 360 3.93 -2.76 -30.42
C SER A 360 4.78 -3.57 -29.43
N GLU A 361 4.40 -4.83 -29.23
CA GLU A 361 4.97 -5.75 -28.22
C GLU A 361 6.43 -6.20 -28.46
N THR A 362 7.13 -5.63 -29.46
CA THR A 362 8.49 -6.04 -29.83
C THR A 362 9.59 -5.39 -28.98
N THR A 363 9.33 -4.21 -28.41
CA THR A 363 10.28 -3.47 -27.56
C THR A 363 9.73 -3.18 -26.16
N PHE A 364 8.45 -3.45 -25.94
CA PHE A 364 7.74 -3.32 -24.68
C PHE A 364 6.95 -4.61 -24.47
N LEU A 365 7.21 -5.32 -23.37
CA LEU A 365 6.66 -6.66 -23.18
C LEU A 365 5.18 -6.65 -22.82
N GLY A 366 4.64 -5.54 -22.29
CA GLY A 366 3.24 -5.48 -21.88
C GLY A 366 2.26 -5.58 -23.05
N SER A 367 1.38 -6.59 -23.00
CA SER A 367 0.35 -6.81 -24.01
C SER A 367 -0.71 -5.71 -24.00
N ASN A 368 -1.33 -5.47 -25.16
CA ASN A 368 -2.52 -4.62 -25.24
C ASN A 368 -3.82 -5.33 -24.80
N THR A 369 -3.77 -6.65 -24.61
CA THR A 369 -4.87 -7.38 -23.97
C THR A 369 -4.73 -7.24 -22.46
N LEU A 370 -5.65 -6.51 -21.84
CA LEU A 370 -5.63 -6.23 -20.40
C LEU A 370 -6.33 -7.34 -19.60
N PRO A 371 -6.00 -7.50 -18.30
CA PRO A 371 -6.76 -8.36 -17.39
C PRO A 371 -8.26 -8.01 -17.40
N PRO A 372 -9.15 -8.99 -17.15
CA PRO A 372 -10.59 -8.74 -17.01
C PRO A 372 -10.87 -7.80 -15.84
N THR A 373 -12.09 -7.26 -15.78
CA THR A 373 -12.54 -6.53 -14.58
C THR A 373 -12.81 -7.55 -13.46
N PRO A 374 -12.16 -7.44 -12.29
CA PRO A 374 -12.45 -8.32 -11.16
C PRO A 374 -13.92 -8.31 -10.77
N ASN A 375 -14.48 -9.51 -10.54
CA ASN A 375 -15.89 -9.69 -10.21
C ASN A 375 -16.06 -10.34 -8.84
N GLU A 376 -16.24 -9.51 -7.81
CA GLU A 376 -16.36 -9.96 -6.43
C GLU A 376 -17.53 -10.96 -6.23
N ALA A 377 -18.69 -10.72 -6.86
CA ALA A 377 -19.84 -11.61 -6.75
C ALA A 377 -19.57 -12.99 -7.38
N ALA A 378 -18.90 -13.03 -8.54
CA ALA A 378 -18.52 -14.27 -9.18
C ALA A 378 -17.43 -15.03 -8.40
N CYS A 379 -16.46 -14.32 -7.83
CA CYS A 379 -15.44 -14.89 -6.97
C CYS A 379 -16.03 -15.44 -5.65
N GLY A 380 -16.99 -14.74 -5.04
CA GLY A 380 -17.71 -15.23 -3.86
C GLY A 380 -18.61 -16.44 -4.15
N CYS A 381 -19.23 -16.49 -5.33
CA CYS A 381 -19.92 -17.69 -5.82
C CYS A 381 -18.95 -18.87 -5.90
N LEU A 382 -17.76 -18.64 -6.49
CA LEU A 382 -16.73 -19.68 -6.60
C LEU A 382 -16.32 -20.16 -5.21
N GLU A 383 -15.91 -19.26 -4.31
CA GLU A 383 -15.48 -19.60 -2.95
C GLU A 383 -16.50 -20.46 -2.20
N SER A 384 -17.78 -20.09 -2.26
CA SER A 384 -18.87 -20.82 -1.62
C SER A 384 -19.08 -22.21 -2.21
N ALA A 385 -18.77 -22.40 -3.49
CA ALA A 385 -18.93 -23.66 -4.22
C ALA A 385 -17.70 -24.56 -4.16
N LEU A 386 -16.56 -24.09 -3.63
CA LEU A 386 -15.33 -24.88 -3.56
C LEU A 386 -15.41 -25.97 -2.49
N SER A 387 -14.86 -27.14 -2.80
CA SER A 387 -14.91 -28.36 -1.96
C SER A 387 -13.89 -28.35 -0.81
N CYS A 388 -12.87 -27.50 -0.91
CA CYS A 388 -11.90 -27.21 0.13
C CYS A 388 -11.66 -25.69 0.21
N GLN A 389 -11.70 -25.14 1.41
CA GLN A 389 -11.59 -23.71 1.66
C GLN A 389 -10.40 -23.43 2.57
N PHE A 390 -9.65 -22.37 2.27
CA PHE A 390 -8.61 -21.87 3.15
C PHE A 390 -9.23 -21.27 4.42
N THR A 391 -8.81 -21.79 5.57
CA THR A 391 -9.22 -21.40 6.93
C THR A 391 -7.98 -21.56 7.82
N PRO A 392 -7.22 -20.50 8.12
CA PRO A 392 -7.71 -19.28 8.77
C PRO A 392 -7.75 -18.04 7.86
N ASN A 393 -8.54 -17.04 8.24
CA ASN A 393 -8.39 -15.71 7.64
C ASN A 393 -6.97 -15.19 7.92
N THR A 394 -6.34 -14.57 6.93
CA THR A 394 -5.02 -13.95 7.09
C THR A 394 -4.99 -12.57 6.45
N ARG A 395 -4.32 -11.64 7.12
CA ARG A 395 -3.95 -10.33 6.56
C ARG A 395 -2.53 -10.32 5.99
N ASN A 396 -1.84 -11.45 5.96
CA ASN A 396 -0.52 -11.59 5.35
C ASN A 396 -0.61 -12.53 4.16
N TYR A 397 -0.96 -11.99 2.99
CA TYR A 397 -1.15 -12.81 1.80
C TYR A 397 0.18 -13.36 1.32
N SER A 398 1.23 -12.56 1.19
CA SER A 398 2.50 -13.03 0.64
C SER A 398 3.15 -14.14 1.48
N VAL A 399 3.17 -14.02 2.81
CA VAL A 399 3.85 -15.01 3.68
C VAL A 399 3.03 -16.29 3.90
N ILE A 400 1.70 -16.19 3.95
CA ILE A 400 0.85 -17.38 4.22
C ILE A 400 0.19 -17.86 2.93
N ALA A 401 -0.62 -17.02 2.29
CA ALA A 401 -1.35 -17.44 1.10
C ALA A 401 -0.41 -17.71 -0.09
N GLY A 402 0.63 -16.88 -0.29
CA GLY A 402 1.62 -17.04 -1.35
C GLY A 402 2.41 -18.35 -1.22
N GLU A 403 2.97 -18.63 -0.05
CA GLU A 403 3.67 -19.90 0.23
C GLU A 403 2.76 -21.13 0.06
N LEU A 404 1.51 -21.03 0.51
CA LEU A 404 0.53 -22.11 0.32
C LEU A 404 0.08 -22.27 -1.13
N ILE A 405 0.01 -21.17 -1.90
CA ILE A 405 -0.24 -21.21 -3.35
C ILE A 405 0.93 -21.91 -4.05
N ASN A 406 2.17 -21.55 -3.74
CA ASN A 406 3.37 -22.19 -4.29
C ASN A 406 3.38 -23.69 -3.98
N THR A 407 3.13 -24.05 -2.73
CA THR A 407 3.03 -25.44 -2.27
C THR A 407 1.91 -26.18 -3.00
N GLY A 408 0.71 -25.59 -3.05
CA GLY A 408 -0.45 -26.18 -3.71
C GLY A 408 -0.23 -26.38 -5.21
N CYS A 409 0.41 -25.44 -5.89
CA CYS A 409 0.74 -25.58 -7.31
C CYS A 409 1.78 -26.65 -7.57
N SER A 410 2.79 -26.80 -6.71
CA SER A 410 3.76 -27.90 -6.79
C SER A 410 3.05 -29.26 -6.66
N LEU A 411 2.23 -29.41 -5.60
CA LEU A 411 1.48 -30.64 -5.33
C LEU A 411 0.48 -30.97 -6.44
N LEU A 412 -0.20 -29.96 -6.98
CA LEU A 412 -1.13 -30.12 -8.08
C LEU A 412 -0.39 -30.55 -9.36
N GLY A 413 0.79 -29.99 -9.63
CA GLY A 413 1.64 -30.38 -10.75
C GLY A 413 2.10 -31.85 -10.66
N GLU A 414 2.50 -32.30 -9.47
CA GLU A 414 2.83 -33.72 -9.21
C GLU A 414 1.63 -34.65 -9.43
N ALA A 415 0.41 -34.17 -9.14
CA ALA A 415 -0.84 -34.88 -9.39
C ALA A 415 -1.34 -34.77 -10.85
N GLY A 416 -0.59 -34.11 -11.75
CA GLY A 416 -0.93 -33.95 -13.17
C GLY A 416 -1.90 -32.79 -13.48
N GLY A 417 -2.16 -31.90 -12.52
CA GLY A 417 -2.96 -30.69 -12.69
C GLY A 417 -2.13 -29.45 -13.06
N SER A 418 -2.77 -28.27 -13.02
CA SER A 418 -2.14 -27.00 -13.43
C SER A 418 -2.72 -25.79 -12.68
N CYS A 419 -1.87 -24.79 -12.44
CA CYS A 419 -2.25 -23.50 -11.84
C CYS A 419 -2.48 -22.37 -12.87
N LEU A 420 -2.60 -22.69 -14.16
CA LEU A 420 -2.83 -21.65 -15.19
C LEU A 420 -4.14 -20.86 -14.97
N GLU A 421 -5.16 -21.48 -14.36
CA GLU A 421 -6.46 -20.83 -14.14
C GLU A 421 -6.42 -19.68 -13.12
N ILE A 422 -5.47 -19.67 -12.19
CA ILE A 422 -5.31 -18.61 -11.18
C ILE A 422 -4.27 -17.56 -11.59
N GLY A 423 -3.48 -17.86 -12.62
CA GLY A 423 -2.36 -17.04 -13.08
C GLY A 423 -2.77 -16.08 -14.20
N GLY A 424 -1.89 -15.13 -14.46
CA GLY A 424 -2.00 -14.21 -15.58
C GLY A 424 -0.62 -13.87 -16.13
N ASP A 425 -0.53 -13.75 -17.44
CA ASP A 425 0.68 -13.36 -18.13
C ASP A 425 0.43 -12.05 -18.89
N GLY A 426 0.96 -10.96 -18.33
CA GLY A 426 0.84 -9.64 -18.95
C GLY A 426 1.70 -9.49 -20.21
N GLN A 427 2.62 -10.41 -20.50
CA GLN A 427 3.34 -10.40 -21.76
C GLN A 427 2.50 -10.99 -22.90
N THR A 428 1.86 -12.12 -22.66
CA THR A 428 1.02 -12.78 -23.68
C THR A 428 -0.43 -12.30 -23.67
N GLY A 429 -0.85 -11.55 -22.64
CA GLY A 429 -2.22 -11.09 -22.48
C GLY A 429 -3.20 -12.22 -22.12
N VAL A 430 -2.68 -13.32 -21.56
CA VAL A 430 -3.47 -14.51 -21.21
C VAL A 430 -3.73 -14.52 -19.71
N TYR A 431 -5.01 -14.52 -19.33
CA TYR A 431 -5.46 -14.48 -17.94
C TYR A 431 -6.38 -15.67 -17.66
N GLY A 432 -6.06 -16.47 -16.65
CA GLY A 432 -6.88 -17.61 -16.24
C GLY A 432 -8.24 -17.20 -15.67
N ARG A 433 -9.21 -18.11 -15.61
CA ARG A 433 -10.59 -17.81 -15.20
C ARG A 433 -10.70 -17.26 -13.79
N VAL A 434 -9.82 -17.69 -12.90
CA VAL A 434 -9.78 -17.33 -11.47
C VAL A 434 -8.71 -16.26 -11.20
N SER A 435 -8.01 -15.78 -12.23
CA SER A 435 -6.88 -14.84 -12.11
C SER A 435 -7.24 -13.50 -11.46
N ALA A 436 -8.49 -13.07 -11.57
CA ALA A 436 -8.98 -11.82 -11.00
C ALA A 436 -9.60 -11.96 -9.60
N CYS A 437 -9.63 -13.15 -9.01
CA CYS A 437 -10.15 -13.34 -7.65
C CYS A 437 -9.12 -13.02 -6.57
N ASP A 438 -9.59 -12.77 -5.34
CA ASP A 438 -8.74 -12.63 -4.15
C ASP A 438 -7.76 -13.82 -4.03
N PRO A 439 -6.50 -13.58 -3.62
CA PRO A 439 -5.50 -14.63 -3.42
C PRO A 439 -5.97 -15.82 -2.54
N THR A 440 -6.79 -15.59 -1.53
CA THR A 440 -7.36 -16.64 -0.66
C THR A 440 -8.38 -17.51 -1.39
N ILE A 441 -9.13 -16.95 -2.33
CA ILE A 441 -10.05 -17.68 -3.21
C ILE A 441 -9.25 -18.49 -4.23
N LYS A 442 -8.18 -17.90 -4.80
CA LYS A 442 -7.23 -18.64 -5.66
C LYS A 442 -6.64 -19.83 -4.91
N LEU A 443 -6.21 -19.64 -3.67
CA LEU A 443 -5.69 -20.72 -2.83
C LEU A 443 -6.75 -21.81 -2.57
N SER A 444 -7.96 -21.42 -2.16
CA SER A 444 -9.07 -22.37 -1.98
C SER A 444 -9.36 -23.16 -3.26
N TYR A 445 -9.25 -22.53 -4.42
CA TYR A 445 -9.40 -23.21 -5.71
C TYR A 445 -8.32 -24.27 -5.93
N ILE A 446 -7.06 -23.95 -5.67
CA ILE A 446 -5.94 -24.91 -5.74
C ILE A 446 -6.14 -26.06 -4.74
N MET A 447 -6.48 -25.74 -3.49
CA MET A 447 -6.71 -26.73 -2.45
C MET A 447 -7.84 -27.68 -2.85
N SER A 448 -8.92 -27.17 -3.46
CA SER A 448 -10.03 -27.98 -3.96
C SER A 448 -9.61 -28.88 -5.13
N GLN A 449 -8.85 -28.36 -6.10
CA GLN A 449 -8.31 -29.15 -7.20
C GLN A 449 -7.43 -30.30 -6.70
N TYR A 450 -6.54 -30.02 -5.76
CA TYR A 450 -5.66 -31.03 -5.16
C TYR A 450 -6.44 -32.04 -4.31
N TYR A 451 -7.39 -31.59 -3.51
CA TYR A 451 -8.30 -32.43 -2.73
C TYR A 451 -9.07 -33.41 -3.63
N GLU A 452 -9.62 -32.92 -4.75
CA GLU A 452 -10.35 -33.72 -5.73
C GLU A 452 -9.45 -34.73 -6.44
N ALA A 453 -8.24 -34.32 -6.86
CA ALA A 453 -7.25 -35.19 -7.50
C ALA A 453 -6.80 -36.35 -6.58
N ASN A 454 -6.85 -36.15 -5.26
CA ASN A 454 -6.49 -37.16 -4.25
C ASN A 454 -7.70 -37.93 -3.70
N GLY A 455 -8.74 -38.09 -4.52
CA GLY A 455 -9.91 -38.90 -4.16
C GLY A 455 -10.70 -38.32 -2.98
N ARG A 456 -10.67 -37.00 -2.80
CA ARG A 456 -11.36 -36.30 -1.71
C ARG A 456 -10.93 -36.77 -0.31
N ASN A 457 -9.66 -37.14 -0.15
CA ASN A 457 -9.08 -37.41 1.16
C ASN A 457 -8.99 -36.12 1.99
N ALA A 458 -9.62 -36.09 3.18
CA ALA A 458 -9.62 -34.91 4.04
C ALA A 458 -8.22 -34.38 4.38
N GLN A 459 -7.19 -35.25 4.41
CA GLN A 459 -5.80 -34.82 4.62
C GLN A 459 -5.25 -33.98 3.45
N ALA A 460 -5.73 -34.21 2.22
CA ALA A 460 -5.33 -33.42 1.06
C ALA A 460 -5.91 -32.00 1.08
N CYS A 461 -7.04 -31.77 1.77
CA CYS A 461 -7.58 -30.43 1.99
C CYS A 461 -6.89 -29.70 3.16
N SER A 462 -6.29 -30.43 4.10
CA SER A 462 -5.79 -29.86 5.35
C SER A 462 -4.71 -28.79 5.17
N PHE A 463 -3.74 -28.96 4.25
CA PHE A 463 -2.63 -28.01 4.04
C PHE A 463 -1.99 -27.58 5.37
N ALA A 464 -1.57 -28.56 6.17
CA ALA A 464 -1.06 -28.39 7.54
C ALA A 464 -2.04 -27.68 8.50
N GLY A 465 -3.35 -27.90 8.33
CA GLY A 465 -4.42 -27.32 9.14
C GLY A 465 -4.94 -25.96 8.65
N ASN A 466 -4.44 -25.46 7.51
CA ASN A 466 -4.88 -24.21 6.90
C ASN A 466 -6.08 -24.35 5.96
N GLY A 467 -6.57 -25.57 5.71
CA GLY A 467 -7.72 -25.81 4.87
C GLY A 467 -8.78 -26.68 5.55
N THR A 468 -10.04 -26.36 5.29
CA THR A 468 -11.22 -27.08 5.79
C THR A 468 -12.06 -27.59 4.63
N VAL A 469 -12.54 -28.83 4.75
CA VAL A 469 -13.44 -29.43 3.77
C VAL A 469 -14.81 -28.76 3.86
N ASN A 470 -15.31 -28.27 2.73
CA ASN A 470 -16.68 -27.79 2.61
C ASN A 470 -17.61 -28.98 2.34
N ALA A 471 -18.25 -29.48 3.39
CA ALA A 471 -19.12 -30.65 3.32
C ALA A 471 -20.36 -30.44 2.45
N ASP A 472 -20.78 -29.18 2.24
CA ASP A 472 -21.95 -28.83 1.45
C ASP A 472 -21.64 -28.78 -0.06
N SER A 473 -20.36 -28.84 -0.46
CA SER A 473 -19.96 -28.82 -1.88
C SER A 473 -19.62 -30.21 -2.43
N THR A 474 -20.40 -30.63 -3.43
CA THR A 474 -20.13 -31.80 -4.25
C THR A 474 -19.58 -31.46 -5.64
N ALA A 475 -19.54 -30.18 -6.02
CA ALA A 475 -19.05 -29.76 -7.33
C ALA A 475 -17.54 -29.98 -7.45
N ALA A 476 -17.07 -30.21 -8.67
CA ALA A 476 -15.65 -30.15 -8.99
C ALA A 476 -15.23 -28.68 -9.13
N ALA A 477 -14.05 -28.31 -8.64
CA ALA A 477 -13.60 -26.92 -8.60
C ALA A 477 -13.59 -26.27 -9.99
N ALA A 478 -13.20 -26.99 -11.05
CA ALA A 478 -13.21 -26.48 -12.43
C ALA A 478 -14.63 -26.20 -12.95
N ALA A 479 -15.60 -27.04 -12.55
CA ALA A 479 -17.00 -26.85 -12.91
C ALA A 479 -17.62 -25.67 -12.14
N ALA A 480 -17.28 -25.53 -10.85
CA ALA A 480 -17.67 -24.38 -10.03
C ALA A 480 -17.12 -23.07 -10.63
N ALA A 481 -15.83 -23.03 -11.01
CA ALA A 481 -15.22 -21.86 -11.65
C ALA A 481 -15.92 -21.51 -12.96
N SER A 482 -16.21 -22.49 -13.81
CA SER A 482 -16.90 -22.27 -15.09
C SER A 482 -18.34 -21.80 -14.92
N SER A 483 -19.04 -22.28 -13.88
CA SER A 483 -20.41 -21.87 -13.56
C SER A 483 -20.49 -20.46 -12.97
N CYS A 484 -19.61 -20.15 -12.01
CA CYS A 484 -19.62 -18.86 -11.32
C CYS A 484 -18.98 -17.75 -12.16
N ILE A 485 -17.92 -18.06 -12.91
CA ILE A 485 -17.18 -17.12 -13.75
C ILE A 485 -17.37 -17.54 -15.22
N ALA A 486 -18.57 -17.31 -15.74
CA ALA A 486 -18.93 -17.70 -17.11
C ALA A 486 -18.13 -16.94 -18.19
N SER A 487 -17.79 -15.67 -17.93
CA SER A 487 -17.09 -14.78 -18.87
C SER A 487 -15.77 -14.27 -18.28
N PRO A 488 -14.70 -15.10 -18.30
CA PRO A 488 -13.43 -14.80 -17.62
C PRO A 488 -12.66 -13.61 -18.19
N SER A 489 -12.95 -13.21 -19.44
CA SER A 489 -12.31 -12.06 -20.10
C SER A 489 -13.21 -10.83 -20.14
N ALA A 490 -14.32 -10.82 -19.39
CA ALA A 490 -15.27 -9.72 -19.44
C ALA A 490 -14.70 -8.44 -18.82
N THR A 491 -15.04 -7.32 -19.45
CA THR A 491 -14.85 -5.98 -18.91
C THR A 491 -16.21 -5.34 -18.70
N PHE A 492 -16.39 -4.67 -17.55
CA PHE A 492 -17.64 -4.05 -17.16
C PHE A 492 -17.36 -2.92 -16.16
N VAL A 493 -18.37 -2.10 -15.88
CA VAL A 493 -18.26 -1.09 -14.81
C VAL A 493 -18.22 -1.83 -13.48
N PRO A 494 -17.10 -1.78 -12.73
CA PRO A 494 -17.00 -2.50 -11.48
C PRO A 494 -18.05 -1.98 -10.49
N GLN A 495 -18.57 -2.87 -9.66
CA GLN A 495 -19.55 -2.54 -8.65
C GLN A 495 -18.97 -2.90 -7.30
N ARG A 496 -19.23 -2.08 -6.28
CA ARG A 496 -19.03 -2.57 -4.93
C ARG A 496 -20.02 -3.68 -4.65
N PRO A 497 -19.60 -4.74 -3.93
CA PRO A 497 -20.52 -5.76 -3.53
C PRO A 497 -21.68 -5.15 -2.74
N THR A 498 -22.87 -5.11 -3.35
CA THR A 498 -24.12 -4.84 -2.66
C THR A 498 -24.56 -6.12 -1.96
N PHE A 499 -23.74 -6.66 -1.08
CA PHE A 499 -24.22 -7.76 -0.24
C PHE A 499 -25.34 -7.21 0.65
N PRO A 500 -26.46 -7.93 0.81
CA PRO A 500 -27.22 -7.79 2.04
C PRO A 500 -26.26 -8.17 3.16
N LEU A 501 -25.67 -7.18 3.82
CA LEU A 501 -24.64 -7.39 4.84
C LEU A 501 -25.11 -8.30 5.98
N CYS A 502 -26.42 -8.51 6.10
CA CYS A 502 -27.04 -9.54 6.91
C CYS A 502 -28.07 -10.30 6.08
N VAL A 503 -28.07 -11.62 6.20
CA VAL A 503 -29.10 -12.51 5.67
C VAL A 503 -29.87 -13.10 6.86
N ASP A 504 -31.20 -12.94 6.84
CA ASP A 504 -32.10 -13.45 7.87
C ASP A 504 -31.98 -14.98 8.00
N ALA A 505 -32.11 -15.51 9.22
CA ALA A 505 -32.31 -16.94 9.42
C ALA A 505 -33.71 -17.32 8.90
N SER A 506 -33.80 -18.03 7.77
CA SER A 506 -35.09 -18.41 7.17
C SER A 506 -36.03 -19.13 8.16
N VAL A 507 -37.28 -18.71 8.11
CA VAL A 507 -38.44 -19.05 8.95
C VAL A 507 -38.75 -20.55 9.00
N ASN A 508 -38.84 -21.11 10.22
CA ASN A 508 -39.71 -22.25 10.52
C ASN A 508 -40.56 -21.89 11.75
N GLY A 509 -41.88 -21.86 11.56
CA GLY A 509 -42.83 -21.51 12.61
C GLY A 509 -42.98 -22.59 13.69
N GLY A 510 -43.28 -22.16 14.93
CA GLY A 510 -43.79 -23.06 15.96
C GLY A 510 -43.55 -22.62 17.41
N ASN A 511 -44.59 -22.03 18.01
CA ASN A 511 -44.95 -21.95 19.44
C ASN A 511 -44.05 -21.21 20.45
N LYS A 512 -44.62 -20.12 20.99
CA LYS A 512 -44.27 -19.51 22.29
C LYS A 512 -44.57 -20.48 23.44
N PRO A 513 -43.71 -20.54 24.48
CA PRO A 513 -44.15 -20.81 25.83
C PRO A 513 -44.19 -19.50 26.65
N GLU A 514 -45.33 -19.28 27.31
CA GLU A 514 -45.49 -18.30 28.38
C GLU A 514 -44.98 -18.85 29.72
N GLY A 515 -44.36 -17.96 30.50
CA GLY A 515 -44.37 -17.99 31.97
C GLY A 515 -43.08 -18.48 32.65
N TYR A 516 -42.31 -17.57 33.25
CA TYR A 516 -42.31 -17.36 34.71
C TYR A 516 -41.52 -16.08 35.08
N ARG A 517 -41.83 -15.57 36.25
CA ARG A 517 -41.68 -14.19 36.75
C ARG A 517 -40.45 -14.09 37.68
N GLY A 518 -39.57 -13.10 37.50
CA GLY A 518 -38.54 -12.79 38.51
C GLY A 518 -37.45 -11.79 38.08
N GLU A 519 -37.48 -10.62 38.72
CA GLU A 519 -36.45 -9.55 38.81
C GLU A 519 -36.09 -8.70 37.58
N LYS A 520 -36.31 -7.37 37.73
CA LYS A 520 -35.95 -6.31 36.79
C LYS A 520 -34.43 -6.17 36.70
N GLN A 521 -33.81 -6.91 35.79
CA GLN A 521 -32.48 -6.58 35.27
C GLN A 521 -32.63 -5.44 34.25
N ILE A 522 -31.84 -4.37 34.39
CA ILE A 522 -31.73 -3.31 33.37
C ILE A 522 -31.16 -3.99 32.12
N LYS A 523 -32.01 -4.23 31.12
CA LYS A 523 -31.59 -4.84 29.86
C LYS A 523 -30.83 -3.78 29.05
N PRO A 524 -29.58 -4.04 28.61
CA PRO A 524 -28.80 -3.04 27.89
C PRO A 524 -29.24 -2.93 26.43
N ASN A 525 -29.09 -1.73 25.85
CA ASN A 525 -29.31 -1.45 24.43
C ASN A 525 -28.12 -1.92 23.55
N LYS A 526 -27.19 -2.69 24.14
CA LYS A 526 -25.96 -3.16 23.52
C LYS A 526 -26.09 -4.63 23.16
N VAL A 527 -25.71 -4.97 21.94
CA VAL A 527 -25.78 -6.30 21.35
C VAL A 527 -24.36 -6.78 21.09
N TYR A 528 -24.07 -8.02 21.44
CA TYR A 528 -22.84 -8.73 21.07
C TYR A 528 -23.04 -9.46 19.75
N ILE A 529 -22.06 -9.38 18.86
CA ILE A 529 -22.05 -10.03 17.56
C ILE A 529 -20.76 -10.84 17.45
N GLY A 530 -20.84 -12.16 17.57
CA GLY A 530 -19.71 -13.08 17.44
C GLY A 530 -19.68 -13.77 16.07
N GLY A 531 -18.50 -14.26 15.66
CA GLY A 531 -18.34 -14.91 14.36
C GLY A 531 -18.19 -13.92 13.20
N LEU A 532 -17.76 -12.69 13.50
CA LEU A 532 -17.50 -11.68 12.48
C LEU A 532 -16.22 -12.04 11.71
N PRO A 533 -16.23 -11.97 10.36
CA PRO A 533 -15.02 -12.03 9.57
C PRO A 533 -13.95 -11.05 10.06
N GLU A 534 -12.67 -11.40 9.94
CA GLU A 534 -11.58 -10.52 10.40
C GLU A 534 -11.43 -9.24 9.56
N ASN A 535 -12.02 -9.22 8.37
CA ASN A 535 -12.14 -8.05 7.51
C ASN A 535 -13.43 -7.25 7.76
N THR A 536 -14.28 -7.67 8.70
CA THR A 536 -15.47 -6.90 9.12
C THR A 536 -15.03 -5.53 9.59
N ARG A 537 -15.70 -4.47 9.14
CA ARG A 537 -15.48 -3.09 9.58
C ARG A 537 -16.68 -2.57 10.36
N GLN A 538 -16.46 -1.47 11.07
CA GLN A 538 -17.51 -0.80 11.82
C GLN A 538 -18.67 -0.35 10.91
N GLU A 539 -18.36 0.09 9.68
CA GLU A 539 -19.36 0.44 8.68
C GLU A 539 -20.20 -0.74 8.22
N ASP A 540 -19.62 -1.94 8.11
CA ASP A 540 -20.36 -3.14 7.72
C ASP A 540 -21.39 -3.49 8.80
N LEU A 541 -21.00 -3.35 10.08
CA LEU A 541 -21.92 -3.44 11.21
C LEU A 541 -22.96 -2.33 11.18
N GLN A 542 -22.56 -1.08 10.91
CA GLN A 542 -23.48 0.07 10.83
C GLN A 542 -24.53 -0.13 9.72
N ASN A 543 -24.10 -0.57 8.54
CA ASN A 543 -24.96 -0.76 7.38
C ASN A 543 -25.88 -1.99 7.52
N CYS A 544 -25.44 -3.01 8.25
CA CYS A 544 -26.24 -4.18 8.56
C CYS A 544 -27.25 -3.92 9.68
N PHE A 545 -26.77 -3.49 10.85
CA PHE A 545 -27.55 -3.35 12.07
C PHE A 545 -28.29 -2.00 12.13
N GLY A 546 -27.78 -0.94 11.51
CA GLY A 546 -28.38 0.39 11.52
C GLY A 546 -29.72 0.49 10.78
N LYS A 547 -30.09 -0.55 10.02
CA LYS A 547 -31.42 -0.68 9.40
C LYS A 547 -32.52 -0.97 10.43
N LEU A 548 -32.16 -1.48 11.60
CA LEU A 548 -33.10 -1.86 12.67
C LEU A 548 -33.32 -0.74 13.69
N GLY A 549 -32.41 0.23 13.74
CA GLY A 549 -32.49 1.37 14.63
C GLY A 549 -31.23 2.22 14.56
N LYS A 550 -31.28 3.42 15.12
CA LYS A 550 -30.12 4.31 15.15
C LYS A 550 -29.08 3.74 16.09
N ILE A 551 -27.87 3.55 15.57
CA ILE A 551 -26.73 3.08 16.35
C ILE A 551 -26.05 4.28 17.01
N VAL A 552 -25.81 4.15 18.32
CA VAL A 552 -25.14 5.14 19.16
C VAL A 552 -23.64 4.88 19.21
N ASN A 553 -23.22 3.61 19.23
CA ASN A 553 -21.82 3.23 19.33
C ASN A 553 -21.59 1.84 18.71
N ILE A 554 -20.40 1.63 18.15
CA ILE A 554 -19.94 0.31 17.68
C ILE A 554 -18.54 0.08 18.22
N GLU A 555 -18.33 -1.06 18.89
CA GLU A 555 -17.03 -1.54 19.34
C GLU A 555 -16.67 -2.80 18.57
N LEU A 556 -15.78 -2.69 17.59
CA LEU A 556 -15.34 -3.83 16.79
C LEU A 556 -14.02 -4.39 17.31
N LYS A 557 -13.92 -5.72 17.39
CA LYS A 557 -12.71 -6.49 17.70
C LYS A 557 -12.55 -7.62 16.69
N VAL A 558 -11.37 -8.24 16.66
CA VAL A 558 -11.12 -9.39 15.77
C VAL A 558 -12.05 -10.54 16.16
N GLY A 559 -12.87 -11.00 15.22
CA GLY A 559 -13.81 -12.12 15.40
C GLY A 559 -15.15 -11.77 16.08
N TYR A 560 -15.32 -10.56 16.63
CA TYR A 560 -16.57 -10.14 17.27
C TYR A 560 -16.68 -8.62 17.45
N GLY A 561 -17.90 -8.12 17.57
CA GLY A 561 -18.17 -6.71 17.82
C GLY A 561 -19.32 -6.50 18.78
N PHE A 562 -19.53 -5.26 19.18
CA PHE A 562 -20.72 -4.83 19.88
C PHE A 562 -21.35 -3.65 19.16
N VAL A 563 -22.67 -3.66 19.06
CA VAL A 563 -23.47 -2.55 18.52
C VAL A 563 -24.40 -2.07 19.62
N GLU A 564 -24.34 -0.79 19.95
CA GLU A 564 -25.23 -0.13 20.90
C GLU A 564 -26.24 0.70 20.15
N PHE A 565 -27.52 0.39 20.34
CA PHE A 565 -28.65 1.10 19.74
C PHE A 565 -29.14 2.23 20.66
N ASP A 566 -29.81 3.21 20.07
CA ASP A 566 -30.51 4.26 20.81
C ASP A 566 -31.77 3.73 21.55
N SER A 567 -32.32 2.63 21.05
CA SER A 567 -33.55 2.00 21.51
C SER A 567 -33.34 0.51 21.78
N ARG A 568 -34.05 0.01 22.78
CA ARG A 568 -33.96 -1.40 23.17
C ARG A 568 -34.67 -2.31 22.17
N GLU A 569 -35.72 -1.79 21.56
CA GLU A 569 -36.53 -2.47 20.55
C GLU A 569 -35.66 -2.89 19.36
N ALA A 570 -34.78 -1.99 18.88
CA ALA A 570 -33.82 -2.28 17.83
C ALA A 570 -32.79 -3.35 18.23
N ALA A 571 -32.33 -3.34 19.47
CA ALA A 571 -31.42 -4.35 20.00
C ALA A 571 -32.08 -5.74 20.06
N GLU A 572 -33.32 -5.84 20.55
CA GLU A 572 -34.08 -7.10 20.58
C GLU A 572 -34.44 -7.60 19.18
N GLU A 573 -34.81 -6.70 18.27
CA GLU A 573 -35.07 -7.02 16.86
C GLU A 573 -33.83 -7.55 16.15
N SER A 574 -32.65 -6.97 16.42
CA SER A 574 -31.39 -7.44 15.82
C SER A 574 -31.03 -8.86 16.22
N VAL A 575 -31.30 -9.24 17.48
CA VAL A 575 -31.11 -10.62 17.96
C VAL A 575 -32.11 -11.56 17.29
N ALA A 576 -33.39 -11.16 17.24
CA ALA A 576 -34.43 -11.99 16.63
C ALA A 576 -34.21 -12.22 15.13
N LYS A 577 -33.63 -11.23 14.44
CA LYS A 577 -33.46 -11.25 12.99
C LYS A 577 -32.15 -11.87 12.51
N TYR A 578 -31.05 -11.59 13.21
CA TYR A 578 -29.71 -11.92 12.71
C TYR A 578 -28.98 -13.00 13.53
N ASN A 579 -29.49 -13.44 14.68
CA ASN A 579 -28.87 -14.54 15.42
C ASN A 579 -28.91 -15.84 14.60
N GLU A 580 -27.77 -16.52 14.50
CA GLU A 580 -27.55 -17.70 13.65
C GLU A 580 -27.71 -17.44 12.14
N GLY A 581 -27.84 -16.17 11.72
CA GLY A 581 -27.81 -15.75 10.33
C GLY A 581 -26.39 -15.64 9.78
N TYR A 582 -26.27 -15.06 8.59
CA TYR A 582 -24.98 -14.84 7.92
C TYR A 582 -24.69 -13.35 7.78
N PHE A 583 -23.43 -12.98 8.01
CA PHE A 583 -22.90 -11.65 7.83
C PHE A 583 -21.60 -11.74 7.04
N MET A 584 -21.55 -11.07 5.89
CA MET A 584 -20.41 -11.14 4.96
C MET A 584 -19.99 -12.59 4.66
N GLY A 585 -20.97 -13.49 4.45
CA GLY A 585 -20.72 -14.90 4.13
C GLY A 585 -20.38 -15.79 5.34
N GLN A 586 -20.13 -15.25 6.53
CA GLN A 586 -19.86 -16.03 7.74
C GLN A 586 -21.06 -16.09 8.68
N LYS A 587 -21.25 -17.24 9.33
CA LYS A 587 -22.32 -17.43 10.31
C LYS A 587 -22.04 -16.61 11.56
N ILE A 588 -22.98 -15.75 11.94
CA ILE A 588 -22.85 -14.88 13.12
C ILE A 588 -23.76 -15.32 14.26
N ARG A 589 -23.32 -15.01 15.48
CA ARG A 589 -24.11 -15.16 16.71
C ARG A 589 -24.42 -13.78 17.26
N VAL A 590 -25.70 -13.48 17.45
CA VAL A 590 -26.17 -12.17 17.90
C VAL A 590 -26.91 -12.34 19.22
N GLU A 591 -26.44 -11.69 20.28
CA GLU A 591 -26.99 -11.83 21.62
C GLU A 591 -27.11 -10.46 22.30
N LEU A 592 -28.12 -10.27 23.15
CA LEU A 592 -28.13 -9.10 24.04
C LEU A 592 -26.89 -9.17 24.94
N SER A 593 -26.14 -8.07 24.99
CA SER A 593 -24.99 -7.98 25.88
C SER A 593 -25.48 -8.14 27.32
N HIS A 594 -24.80 -8.93 28.14
CA HIS A 594 -25.15 -9.01 29.56
C HIS A 594 -24.39 -7.88 30.26
N GLY A 595 -25.07 -6.77 30.48
CA GLY A 595 -24.56 -5.60 31.20
C GLY A 595 -24.14 -5.97 32.62
N GLY A 596 -22.89 -6.38 32.78
CA GLY A 596 -22.33 -6.90 34.02
C GLY A 596 -20.81 -6.93 33.96
N GLY A 597 -20.19 -5.79 33.68
CA GLY A 597 -18.77 -5.62 33.89
C GLY A 597 -18.44 -5.94 35.35
N ARG A 598 -17.52 -6.89 35.57
CA ARG A 598 -16.80 -7.12 36.83
C ARG A 598 -15.89 -5.93 37.20
N THR A 599 -16.29 -4.70 36.88
CA THR A 599 -15.53 -3.45 37.05
C THR A 599 -15.92 -2.68 38.32
N ALA A 600 -16.50 -3.35 39.32
CA ALA A 600 -16.85 -2.72 40.61
C ALA A 600 -16.26 -3.42 41.85
N LYS A 601 -15.40 -4.45 41.73
CA LYS A 601 -14.82 -5.13 42.91
C LYS A 601 -13.30 -5.04 43.08
N TYR A 602 -12.54 -4.51 42.12
CA TYR A 602 -11.07 -4.42 42.25
C TYR A 602 -10.50 -3.09 41.70
N ALA A 603 -11.20 -1.99 41.93
CA ALA A 603 -10.69 -0.64 41.62
C ALA A 603 -9.69 -0.12 42.67
N GLY A 604 -8.90 -1.00 43.30
CA GLY A 604 -8.08 -0.65 44.47
C GLY A 604 -6.61 -1.08 44.45
N GLU A 605 -6.19 -2.06 43.63
CA GLU A 605 -4.83 -2.59 43.71
C GLU A 605 -4.19 -2.83 42.33
N PRO A 606 -3.19 -2.02 41.92
CA PRO A 606 -2.43 -2.26 40.70
C PRO A 606 -1.56 -3.52 40.87
N GLY A 607 -1.88 -4.63 40.18
CA GLY A 607 -1.03 -5.83 40.14
C GLY A 607 -1.71 -7.19 40.24
N ALA A 608 -3.04 -7.26 40.35
CA ALA A 608 -3.77 -8.54 40.43
C ALA A 608 -4.06 -9.15 39.03
N CYS A 609 -3.88 -10.48 38.89
CA CYS A 609 -4.20 -11.22 37.67
C CYS A 609 -5.70 -11.19 37.34
N PHE A 610 -6.03 -10.89 36.07
CA PHE A 610 -7.41 -10.68 35.60
C PHE A 610 -8.33 -11.91 35.71
N ARG A 611 -7.76 -13.13 35.80
CA ARG A 611 -8.55 -14.37 35.85
C ARG A 611 -8.78 -14.89 37.28
N CYS A 612 -7.83 -14.69 38.19
CA CYS A 612 -7.89 -15.28 39.54
C CYS A 612 -7.73 -14.28 40.69
N GLY A 613 -7.38 -13.01 40.42
CA GLY A 613 -7.24 -11.96 41.43
C GLY A 613 -5.98 -12.04 42.30
N GLN A 614 -5.06 -12.97 42.04
CA GLN A 614 -3.79 -13.10 42.77
C GLN A 614 -2.71 -12.21 42.15
N GLN A 615 -1.83 -11.63 42.96
CA GLN A 615 -0.68 -10.86 42.48
C GLN A 615 0.45 -11.80 42.00
N GLY A 616 1.24 -11.37 41.01
CA GLY A 616 2.48 -12.06 40.60
C GLY A 616 2.46 -12.85 39.29
N HIS A 617 1.41 -12.78 38.46
CA HIS A 617 1.42 -13.31 37.09
C HIS A 617 0.51 -12.52 36.14
N TRP A 618 0.92 -12.41 34.87
CA TRP A 618 0.17 -11.73 33.82
C TRP A 618 -0.57 -12.76 32.96
N ALA A 619 -1.75 -12.42 32.45
CA ALA A 619 -2.58 -13.30 31.64
C ALA A 619 -1.98 -13.51 30.23
N SER A 620 -0.89 -14.26 30.13
CA SER A 620 -0.32 -14.81 28.89
C SER A 620 0.62 -15.99 29.18
N VAL A 621 0.23 -16.89 30.09
CA VAL A 621 0.91 -18.17 30.28
C VAL A 621 -0.13 -19.28 30.11
N ILE A 622 0.00 -20.04 29.02
CA ILE A 622 -0.78 -21.26 28.77
C ILE A 622 -0.25 -22.34 29.72
N ILE A 623 -1.06 -22.76 30.67
CA ILE A 623 -0.80 -23.98 31.46
C ILE A 623 -1.64 -25.10 30.85
N LEU A 624 -0.96 -26.04 30.19
CA LEU A 624 -1.50 -27.37 29.89
C LEU A 624 -1.88 -28.04 31.23
N HIS A 625 -3.17 -28.30 31.44
CA HIS A 625 -3.61 -29.10 32.58
C HIS A 625 -3.22 -30.57 32.38
N GLY A 626 -2.48 -31.13 33.35
CA GLY A 626 -2.26 -32.56 33.46
C GLY A 626 -1.48 -32.95 34.73
N ILE A 627 -2.21 -33.17 35.83
CA ILE A 627 -1.87 -34.02 36.99
C ILE A 627 -0.95 -33.42 38.09
N CYS A 628 -1.48 -33.35 39.32
CA CYS A 628 -0.74 -33.32 40.60
C CYS A 628 -1.56 -34.16 41.61
N PRO A 629 -0.96 -34.96 42.53
CA PRO A 629 -0.04 -34.53 43.61
C PRO A 629 1.24 -35.42 43.71
N GLU A 630 2.36 -35.09 44.38
CA GLU A 630 2.60 -34.81 45.81
C GLU A 630 3.95 -34.07 46.08
N MET A 631 3.92 -33.21 47.12
CA MET A 631 4.97 -32.78 48.10
C MET A 631 6.47 -32.95 47.77
N THR A 632 7.39 -31.97 47.93
CA THR A 632 7.76 -31.30 49.20
C THR A 632 8.82 -30.17 49.00
N THR A 633 8.60 -29.05 49.72
CA THR A 633 9.56 -28.11 50.37
C THR A 633 10.55 -27.17 49.65
N ARG A 634 10.26 -25.86 49.85
CA ARG A 634 11.12 -24.70 50.25
C ARG A 634 12.17 -24.18 49.22
N HIS A 635 12.17 -22.91 48.79
CA HIS A 635 12.34 -21.71 49.62
C HIS A 635 11.78 -20.42 48.96
N LEU A 636 11.45 -19.50 49.87
CA LEU A 636 10.86 -18.16 49.81
C LEU A 636 11.72 -17.10 49.07
N VAL A 637 11.13 -16.44 48.06
CA VAL A 637 10.91 -14.98 47.83
C VAL A 637 12.00 -14.02 48.38
N ILE A 638 12.52 -13.04 47.61
CA ILE A 638 11.98 -11.67 47.45
C ILE A 638 12.53 -11.02 46.16
N HIS A 639 11.63 -10.34 45.44
CA HIS A 639 11.87 -9.47 44.29
C HIS A 639 12.00 -7.99 44.69
N LEU A 640 12.52 -7.20 43.73
CA LEU A 640 12.28 -5.78 43.42
C LEU A 640 13.48 -4.84 43.66
N PRO A 641 13.52 -3.65 43.03
CA PRO A 641 13.97 -3.41 41.65
C PRO A 641 14.92 -2.18 41.61
N VAL A 642 15.22 -1.63 40.43
CA VAL A 642 15.43 -0.17 40.14
C VAL A 642 16.55 0.06 39.11
N LYS A 643 16.17 0.96 38.19
CA LYS A 643 16.90 1.67 37.14
C LYS A 643 18.27 2.26 37.54
N CYS A 644 19.01 2.54 36.47
CA CYS A 644 19.91 3.68 36.26
C CYS A 644 21.42 3.53 36.55
N VAL A 645 22.16 3.65 35.43
CA VAL A 645 23.26 4.62 35.23
C VAL A 645 24.69 4.19 35.63
N MET A 646 25.55 4.35 34.62
CA MET A 646 27.00 4.67 34.63
C MET A 646 28.09 3.58 34.67
N THR A 647 28.99 3.77 33.70
CA THR A 647 30.47 3.74 33.77
C THR A 647 31.24 2.42 33.85
N THR A 648 32.03 2.22 32.78
CA THR A 648 33.44 1.78 32.70
C THR A 648 34.12 1.04 33.87
N ASN A 649 34.81 -0.05 33.46
CA ASN A 649 36.07 -0.64 33.95
C ASN A 649 36.06 -1.95 34.80
N LEU A 650 36.66 -2.99 34.17
CA LEU A 650 37.67 -3.96 34.66
C LEU A 650 37.30 -5.14 35.59
N LEU A 651 37.13 -6.33 34.96
CA LEU A 651 37.72 -7.69 35.20
C LEU A 651 37.42 -8.51 36.51
N PRO A 652 37.62 -9.87 36.56
CA PRO A 652 38.02 -10.85 35.52
C PRO A 652 37.24 -12.21 35.44
N SER A 653 37.31 -12.82 34.24
CA SER A 653 37.39 -14.26 33.87
C SER A 653 36.56 -15.35 34.58
N VAL A 654 35.59 -15.94 33.86
CA VAL A 654 35.06 -17.31 34.09
C VAL A 654 35.52 -18.24 32.95
N ASN A 655 36.04 -19.40 33.32
CA ASN A 655 36.70 -20.39 32.47
C ASN A 655 35.68 -21.23 31.66
N ILE A 656 35.40 -20.80 30.43
CA ILE A 656 34.48 -21.47 29.48
C ILE A 656 34.99 -22.84 29.01
N ALA A 657 36.28 -23.15 29.16
CA ALA A 657 36.83 -24.45 28.78
C ALA A 657 36.41 -25.60 29.72
N GLY A 658 35.98 -25.30 30.96
CA GLY A 658 35.49 -26.31 31.90
C GLY A 658 34.06 -26.79 31.63
N LEU A 659 33.21 -25.94 31.04
CA LEU A 659 31.81 -26.25 30.75
C LEU A 659 31.65 -27.11 29.49
N LEU A 660 32.49 -26.89 28.47
CA LEU A 660 32.47 -27.70 27.25
C LEU A 660 32.97 -29.14 27.46
N ARG A 661 33.80 -29.38 28.48
CA ARG A 661 34.32 -30.74 28.76
C ARG A 661 33.28 -31.66 29.41
N ARG A 662 32.25 -31.11 30.08
CA ARG A 662 31.14 -31.89 30.67
C ARG A 662 29.98 -32.16 29.71
N ALA A 663 29.87 -31.39 28.62
CA ALA A 663 28.82 -31.62 27.61
C ALA A 663 29.14 -32.80 26.67
N ILE A 664 30.43 -33.13 26.48
CA ILE A 664 30.87 -34.16 25.53
C ILE A 664 30.81 -35.58 26.12
N GLU A 665 30.77 -35.75 27.44
CA GLU A 665 30.65 -37.08 28.09
C GLU A 665 29.21 -37.60 28.23
N THR A 666 28.18 -36.80 27.87
CA THR A 666 26.77 -37.21 28.02
C THR A 666 26.17 -37.82 26.74
N ILE A 667 26.87 -37.78 25.60
CA ILE A 667 26.40 -38.34 24.32
C ILE A 667 27.14 -39.65 24.01
N HIS A 668 27.10 -40.64 24.90
CA HIS A 668 27.60 -41.99 24.58
C HIS A 668 26.92 -43.15 25.31
N LEU A 669 25.66 -42.99 25.72
CA LEU A 669 24.85 -44.10 26.22
C LEU A 669 23.43 -43.96 25.67
N HIS A 670 23.05 -44.91 24.80
CA HIS A 670 21.70 -45.44 24.48
C HIS A 670 21.60 -45.74 22.98
N LEU A 671 22.02 -46.95 22.56
CA LEU A 671 21.38 -47.79 21.53
C LEU A 671 22.17 -49.12 21.42
N PRO A 672 21.56 -50.31 21.64
CA PRO A 672 22.23 -51.60 21.43
C PRO A 672 21.96 -52.16 20.02
N GLY A 673 23.02 -52.66 19.38
CA GLY A 673 23.04 -53.81 18.45
C GLY A 673 22.28 -53.73 17.12
N ASP A 674 22.98 -53.46 16.02
CA ASP A 674 23.35 -54.49 15.01
C ASP A 674 24.04 -53.81 13.81
N VAL A 675 25.33 -54.12 13.60
CA VAL A 675 26.11 -53.65 12.46
C VAL A 675 26.75 -54.86 11.80
N ASN A 676 26.25 -55.25 10.63
CA ASN A 676 27.02 -55.96 9.63
C ASN A 676 26.37 -55.79 8.26
N THR A 677 26.70 -54.69 7.56
CA THR A 677 27.12 -54.61 6.14
C THR A 677 26.94 -53.20 5.57
N MET A 678 27.86 -52.81 4.68
CA MET A 678 27.90 -51.62 3.82
C MET A 678 28.55 -50.33 4.35
N THR A 679 29.87 -50.33 4.23
CA THR A 679 30.71 -49.18 3.86
C THR A 679 30.34 -48.61 2.48
N THR A 680 30.04 -47.29 2.39
CA THR A 680 30.81 -46.22 1.69
C THR A 680 29.93 -44.96 1.49
N GLY A 681 30.37 -43.78 1.94
CA GLY A 681 29.78 -42.51 1.46
C GLY A 681 29.74 -41.27 2.38
N VAL A 682 29.99 -41.36 3.69
CA VAL A 682 29.74 -40.20 4.60
C VAL A 682 30.99 -39.73 5.38
N GLY A 683 32.13 -40.42 5.26
CA GLY A 683 33.36 -40.10 5.99
C GLY A 683 34.20 -38.93 5.47
N LEU A 684 33.93 -38.38 4.28
CA LEU A 684 34.78 -37.34 3.66
C LEU A 684 34.24 -35.90 3.82
N LEU A 685 32.97 -35.71 4.15
CA LEU A 685 32.36 -34.38 4.29
C LEU A 685 32.56 -33.75 5.67
N PHE A 686 32.79 -34.55 6.71
CA PHE A 686 32.97 -34.06 8.09
C PHE A 686 34.37 -33.51 8.41
N ARG A 687 35.39 -33.85 7.61
CA ARG A 687 36.78 -33.40 7.84
C ARG A 687 37.10 -32.01 7.28
N ASN A 688 36.37 -31.53 6.27
CA ASN A 688 36.65 -30.23 5.63
C ASN A 688 35.94 -29.04 6.31
N VAL A 689 34.84 -29.28 7.02
CA VAL A 689 34.08 -28.20 7.69
C VAL A 689 34.75 -27.73 8.99
N ILE A 690 35.39 -28.64 9.74
CA ILE A 690 36.08 -28.31 10.99
C ILE A 690 37.41 -27.56 10.75
N GLY A 691 38.08 -27.78 9.61
CA GLY A 691 39.31 -27.07 9.25
C GLY A 691 39.10 -25.60 8.86
N MET A 692 37.94 -25.26 8.31
CA MET A 692 37.64 -23.92 7.80
C MET A 692 37.24 -22.93 8.91
N VAL A 693 36.61 -23.43 9.97
CA VAL A 693 36.20 -22.64 11.14
C VAL A 693 37.39 -22.27 12.04
N LEU A 694 38.43 -23.11 12.09
CA LEU A 694 39.62 -22.87 12.94
C LEU A 694 40.61 -21.85 12.34
N HIS A 695 40.57 -21.60 11.03
CA HIS A 695 41.43 -20.61 10.36
C HIS A 695 40.84 -19.18 10.35
N LEU A 696 39.52 -19.02 10.52
CA LEU A 696 38.87 -17.70 10.55
C LEU A 696 39.00 -16.99 11.91
N HIS A 697 39.11 -17.73 13.03
CA HIS A 697 39.21 -17.13 14.36
C HIS A 697 40.62 -16.67 14.76
N LEU A 698 41.67 -17.09 14.06
CA LEU A 698 43.07 -16.72 14.36
C LEU A 698 43.59 -15.48 13.61
N ARG A 699 42.79 -14.88 12.71
CA ARG A 699 43.16 -13.62 12.00
C ARG A 699 42.54 -12.35 12.57
N GLN A 700 41.61 -12.44 13.54
CA GLN A 700 40.96 -11.25 14.13
C GLN A 700 41.57 -10.76 15.45
N LEU A 701 42.64 -11.39 15.95
CA LEU A 701 43.26 -11.04 17.25
C LEU A 701 44.60 -10.29 17.18
N THR A 702 45.00 -9.73 16.02
CA THR A 702 46.29 -9.02 15.86
C THR A 702 46.23 -7.59 15.32
N MET A 703 45.12 -6.85 15.48
CA MET A 703 45.11 -5.40 15.19
C MET A 703 44.24 -4.58 16.17
N ALA A 704 44.49 -4.72 17.47
CA ALA A 704 44.04 -3.76 18.48
C ALA A 704 45.06 -3.70 19.63
N GLY A 705 46.04 -2.79 19.54
CA GLY A 705 47.00 -2.56 20.63
C GLY A 705 48.23 -1.74 20.24
N ALA A 706 48.08 -0.42 20.13
CA ALA A 706 49.09 0.66 20.32
C ALA A 706 48.51 1.95 19.70
N MET A 707 48.58 3.17 20.24
CA MET A 707 49.21 3.75 21.42
C MET A 707 48.63 5.17 21.60
N ALA A 708 48.83 5.73 22.80
CA ALA A 708 48.28 6.99 23.31
C ALA A 708 48.87 8.28 22.68
N LEU A 709 48.12 9.38 22.81
CA LEU A 709 48.55 10.78 22.56
C LEU A 709 49.34 11.37 23.75
N PRO A 710 50.31 12.26 23.47
CA PRO A 710 50.46 13.52 24.24
C PRO A 710 50.76 14.76 23.32
N PRO A 711 50.82 16.01 23.84
CA PRO A 711 50.10 17.16 23.24
C PRO A 711 51.04 18.31 22.73
N PRO A 712 50.63 19.59 22.62
CA PRO A 712 50.77 20.40 21.41
C PRO A 712 51.94 21.40 21.42
N ASP A 713 52.45 21.80 20.24
CA ASP A 713 52.75 23.21 19.90
C ASP A 713 53.42 23.42 18.52
N SER A 714 52.82 24.35 17.77
CA SER A 714 53.47 25.43 17.00
C SER A 714 54.18 25.22 15.63
N TYR A 715 53.68 26.03 14.69
CA TYR A 715 54.34 26.74 13.57
C TYR A 715 54.70 26.10 12.21
N ARG A 716 54.20 26.84 11.19
CA ARG A 716 54.68 27.15 9.83
C ARG A 716 54.20 26.25 8.69
N GLY A 717 53.59 26.92 7.72
CA GLY A 717 52.96 26.33 6.55
C GLY A 717 53.89 26.10 5.38
N TYR A 718 53.33 25.44 4.38
CA TYR A 718 53.70 25.57 2.98
C TYR A 718 52.49 25.26 2.11
N SER A 719 52.35 26.10 1.09
CA SER A 719 51.38 26.09 0.00
C SER A 719 51.74 25.06 -1.07
N GLY A 720 50.77 24.27 -1.52
CA GLY A 720 50.85 23.46 -2.74
C GLY A 720 49.47 22.87 -3.11
N PRO A 721 49.07 22.85 -4.40
CA PRO A 721 47.76 22.37 -4.82
C PRO A 721 47.66 20.83 -4.84
N PRO A 722 46.48 20.24 -4.58
CA PRO A 722 46.33 18.78 -4.54
C PRO A 722 46.27 18.14 -5.95
N PRO A 723 46.72 16.88 -6.10
CA PRO A 723 46.68 16.14 -7.36
C PRO A 723 45.25 15.64 -7.70
N PRO A 724 44.99 15.29 -8.97
CA PRO A 724 43.63 14.93 -9.44
C PRO A 724 43.16 13.58 -8.85
N ALA A 725 41.87 13.53 -8.52
CA ALA A 725 41.19 12.39 -7.93
C ALA A 725 41.08 11.20 -8.92
N PRO A 726 41.17 9.94 -8.44
CA PRO A 726 40.99 8.77 -9.28
C PRO A 726 39.51 8.51 -9.59
N ALA A 727 39.26 8.06 -10.82
CA ALA A 727 37.96 7.61 -11.29
C ALA A 727 37.57 6.26 -10.68
N GLY A 728 36.30 6.17 -10.27
CA GLY A 728 35.49 4.94 -10.27
C GLY A 728 35.33 4.23 -8.92
N TYR A 729 34.07 3.92 -8.57
CA TYR A 729 33.66 2.60 -8.06
C TYR A 729 32.14 2.42 -8.30
N GLU A 730 31.78 1.94 -9.49
CA GLU A 730 30.55 1.16 -9.72
C GLU A 730 30.90 -0.32 -9.49
N ARG A 731 30.18 -1.01 -8.61
CA ARG A 731 30.18 -2.48 -8.54
C ARG A 731 29.01 -3.01 -7.74
N TYR A 732 27.95 -3.41 -8.43
CA TYR A 732 27.17 -4.61 -8.12
C TYR A 732 26.70 -5.17 -9.45
N ASP A 733 27.31 -6.27 -9.88
CA ASP A 733 26.62 -7.54 -10.16
C ASP A 733 27.56 -8.49 -10.92
N ARG A 734 27.79 -9.70 -10.40
CA ARG A 734 28.31 -10.86 -11.16
C ARG A 734 28.12 -12.16 -10.37
N ARG A 735 27.34 -13.08 -10.95
CA ARG A 735 27.63 -14.53 -10.97
C ARG A 735 27.23 -15.14 -12.34
N PRO A 736 27.74 -16.35 -12.69
CA PRO A 736 28.48 -16.55 -13.93
C PRO A 736 27.65 -17.12 -15.09
N ALA A 737 27.91 -16.61 -16.29
CA ALA A 737 27.42 -17.17 -17.54
C ALA A 737 28.32 -18.32 -18.03
N GLU A 738 27.65 -19.38 -18.50
CA GLU A 738 28.23 -20.53 -19.19
C GLU A 738 28.82 -20.14 -20.55
N ARG A 739 29.78 -20.96 -21.00
CA ARG A 739 30.62 -20.78 -22.18
C ARG A 739 29.83 -20.93 -23.49
N TYR A 740 29.95 -19.96 -24.39
CA TYR A 740 29.91 -20.19 -25.84
C TYR A 740 30.98 -19.33 -26.55
N GLY A 741 31.64 -19.91 -27.56
CA GLY A 741 32.84 -19.37 -28.24
C GLY A 741 32.58 -18.20 -29.22
N PRO A 742 33.64 -17.58 -29.76
CA PRO A 742 33.56 -16.25 -30.37
C PRO A 742 33.22 -16.28 -31.87
N PRO A 743 32.52 -15.27 -32.40
CA PRO A 743 32.57 -14.92 -33.81
C PRO A 743 33.48 -13.71 -34.08
N GLN A 744 33.90 -13.64 -35.34
CA GLN A 744 35.03 -12.88 -35.87
C GLN A 744 34.77 -11.37 -36.06
N SER A 745 35.87 -10.63 -35.99
CA SER A 745 36.03 -9.19 -36.22
C SER A 745 35.77 -8.75 -37.66
N TYR A 746 35.12 -7.61 -37.86
CA TYR A 746 35.32 -6.77 -39.05
C TYR A 746 35.43 -5.28 -38.68
N GLN A 747 36.40 -4.63 -39.31
CA GLN A 747 36.92 -3.29 -39.06
C GLN A 747 36.08 -2.16 -39.68
N LEU A 748 36.10 -0.99 -39.05
CA LEU A 748 35.65 0.30 -39.57
C LEU A 748 36.62 0.90 -40.60
N PRO A 749 36.14 1.84 -41.43
CA PRO A 749 36.92 3.06 -41.69
C PRO A 749 36.11 4.37 -41.55
N PRO A 750 36.77 5.55 -41.49
CA PRO A 750 36.36 6.71 -40.70
C PRO A 750 35.78 7.90 -41.49
N ALA A 751 35.40 8.93 -40.71
CA ALA A 751 34.65 10.14 -41.04
C ALA A 751 35.29 11.18 -41.99
N GLY A 752 34.44 11.99 -42.64
CA GLY A 752 34.78 13.35 -43.08
C GLY A 752 33.88 13.98 -44.16
N GLY A 753 33.27 15.13 -43.87
CA GLY A 753 32.87 16.15 -44.89
C GLY A 753 31.40 16.61 -44.91
N ARG A 754 31.14 17.88 -44.53
CA ARG A 754 29.91 18.67 -44.85
C ARG A 754 30.13 19.47 -46.17
N PRO A 755 29.16 20.28 -46.67
CA PRO A 755 27.79 19.98 -47.12
C PRO A 755 27.52 20.53 -48.55
N ARG A 756 26.48 20.07 -49.25
CA ARG A 756 25.84 20.84 -50.36
C ARG A 756 24.32 20.66 -50.38
N THR A 757 23.67 21.79 -50.61
CA THR A 757 22.23 22.07 -50.67
C THR A 757 21.48 21.31 -51.79
N PRO A 758 20.16 21.07 -51.63
CA PRO A 758 19.35 20.32 -52.59
C PRO A 758 18.72 21.23 -53.67
N PRO A 759 18.43 20.72 -54.89
CA PRO A 759 17.47 21.32 -55.78
C PRO A 759 16.03 20.85 -55.51
N ALA A 760 15.10 21.67 -55.97
CA ALA A 760 13.70 21.74 -55.60
C ALA A 760 12.76 21.03 -56.60
N ARG A 761 11.53 20.75 -56.12
CA ARG A 761 10.23 20.67 -56.82
C ARG A 761 10.06 19.52 -57.83
N ASP A 762 8.89 18.90 -58.02
CA ASP A 762 7.55 19.50 -58.11
C ASP A 762 6.42 18.50 -57.80
N TYR A 763 5.27 19.09 -57.44
CA TYR A 763 3.94 18.50 -57.33
C TYR A 763 3.42 18.04 -58.70
N ASP A 764 2.77 16.86 -58.78
CA ASP A 764 1.38 16.73 -59.24
C ASP A 764 0.93 15.26 -59.42
N ARG A 765 -0.33 15.01 -59.03
CA ARG A 765 -1.31 14.08 -59.64
C ARG A 765 -1.45 12.61 -59.16
N PRO A 766 -2.66 12.01 -59.32
CA PRO A 766 -3.45 11.52 -58.19
C PRO A 766 -3.74 10.00 -58.23
N ALA A 767 -4.36 9.51 -57.15
CA ALA A 767 -4.73 8.12 -56.90
C ALA A 767 -5.68 7.47 -57.94
N PRO A 768 -5.58 6.14 -58.14
CA PRO A 768 -6.68 5.30 -58.61
C PRO A 768 -7.16 4.25 -57.56
N PRO A 769 -8.32 3.59 -57.79
CA PRO A 769 -9.24 3.16 -56.73
C PRO A 769 -9.28 1.64 -56.39
N ARG A 770 -10.07 1.35 -55.34
CA ARG A 770 -10.51 0.08 -54.72
C ARG A 770 -10.66 -1.20 -55.58
N GLN A 771 -10.28 -2.34 -54.98
CA GLN A 771 -10.92 -3.67 -55.04
C GLN A 771 -10.32 -4.52 -53.90
N ALA A 772 -11.02 -4.95 -52.84
CA ALA A 772 -12.10 -5.96 -52.71
C ALA A 772 -11.67 -7.39 -53.10
N LEU A 773 -11.52 -8.26 -52.09
CA LEU A 773 -11.66 -9.75 -52.03
C LEU A 773 -11.10 -10.18 -50.65
N LEU A 774 -11.91 -10.57 -49.66
CA LEU A 774 -12.44 -11.93 -49.44
C LEU A 774 -11.38 -13.02 -49.59
N ASP A 775 -10.79 -13.43 -48.46
CA ASP A 775 -10.93 -14.76 -47.85
C ASP A 775 -10.62 -14.68 -46.34
#